data_AF-A0A505I9I7-F1
#
_entry.id   AF-A0A505I9I7-F1
#
_cell.length_a   1.000
_cell.length_b   1.000
_cell.length_c   1.000
_cell.angle_alpha   90.00
_cell.angle_beta   90.00
_cell.angle_gamma   90.00
#
_symmetry.space_group_name_H-M   'P 1'
#
loop_
_entity.id
_entity.type
_entity.pdbx_description
1 polymer ?
#
loop_
_entity_poly.entity_id
_entity_poly.type
_entity_poly.pdbx_seq_one_letter_code
_entity_poly.pdbx_strand_id
1 'polypeptide(L)'
;MKEQCPEDQRPQDVDRQGRQRPRIFPNLVIEIGFCVALLLSQIMSEFFISGFNVLIPSVSQSLNIPAASTGWPSSAFALTAGSSLLLFGQLADKYGGFVVFTSGLTWHLVWTLIAGFSQNEIMLNFCRALQGFGPAAILSAGIMLLGSIYPPGPRKNIVFSIYGGCAPIGFSAGILVSGIADQLLTWRWYFWIGAILILITLVAALIFIPTPIRTQRPNPTLKIDYLGATLFISSLILIFFAVNDCGHAPNGWRTPYIPVTLVIGCILLAGAIYTEYRLTSASSDTDDSQNATPTPILPLTLFRVPHLPALLIALFLFYGTFGIWLLYTVTYMQNILHISPLMVVVWYLPFALGGIVLSFVGGTILHIVPGTILLILSGIGWVMAPLLFAILPKEGVSYWAYIFPAMICGTVGVDITYNITNVFLTTTLPEKQQGLAAAVANSVLFLGSYYMLKRLTFNDHSDLVTVTTLGYFMDQIKSFTEERPPEDAFGTSQSKRALAGPYRLFGNLFLPEPPLKLRDKLDELRPYLLELENREKSTEIDHEAISEKLCTFQLAETQLWKDPLPNRCAEHIVRPSGSWHARIAHHLHNPSYTTLHAKNGEVADATNGCTALIMNHHYDPELHFMFDHFHRREDFCPFAKYPDHIRAFHEKHTNWIRSTLQAKVEIIYGAAHNHPIIRLSPTALSIADPKAIPAIYGHGTPCLKDDVYALTKGTHTHSNMLNTISRDDHSRKRRMLANAFSTKNLENWEFKIVDKVERLLRQLDGRCSSSSNGEMDGNEVDLRFWLNLFTIDAIADIGLSVQLGLLDRGSEEVDVDGEVVRYIECLHRGNRVSSWVIGASGWVGFLRGVSRVVSPYLREQWECGRRFGRVVRSLVEQRVSVQEGRETLSDFLGCLNEDKRGVGRELEKGEIEAEAGLLLDAGSDTTAIALTNVMYYLIKNPQSLIKLREEVSGAILENGVAPYVKVRNLPYLKACLEESLRLSPPVPRGLERKTPPEGMYILGERIPGNFTVSVPTYAVHRDPEIFPDPEAFRPERWLEDDEKIKQMRAVFIPFSSGARACIGRNITFMEQQILVATLVHHYEFALPSKDWMLEWEEAFNLWPGRMPVRIWRRDE
;
A
#
# COMPACT_ATOMS: atom_id res chain seq x y z
N MET A 1 -65.71 27.67 -1.70
CA MET A 1 -66.43 26.89 -0.67
C MET A 1 -65.41 26.54 0.40
N LYS A 2 -65.70 26.84 1.67
CA LYS A 2 -64.78 26.76 2.81
C LYS A 2 -64.06 25.40 2.88
N GLU A 3 -62.73 25.43 3.02
CA GLU A 3 -61.90 24.26 3.34
C GLU A 3 -62.29 23.73 4.72
N GLN A 4 -62.77 22.48 4.75
CA GLN A 4 -62.80 21.67 5.96
C GLN A 4 -61.39 21.13 6.19
N CYS A 5 -60.84 21.40 7.37
CA CYS A 5 -59.65 20.77 7.91
C CYS A 5 -59.82 19.23 7.89
N PRO A 6 -58.88 18.42 7.39
CA PRO A 6 -59.02 16.97 7.48
C PRO A 6 -58.85 16.54 8.94
N GLU A 7 -59.90 15.95 9.47
CA GLU A 7 -59.93 15.19 10.73
C GLU A 7 -58.80 14.17 10.80
N ASP A 8 -58.31 13.96 12.03
CA ASP A 8 -57.48 12.85 12.51
C ASP A 8 -57.68 11.55 11.70
N GLN A 9 -56.83 11.30 10.71
CA GLN A 9 -56.81 10.02 10.00
C GLN A 9 -56.15 8.99 10.91
N ARG A 10 -56.95 8.07 11.45
CA ARG A 10 -56.43 6.93 12.23
C ARG A 10 -55.36 6.18 11.40
N PRO A 11 -54.23 5.77 12.00
CA PRO A 11 -53.14 5.11 11.27
C PRO A 11 -53.57 3.86 10.47
N GLN A 12 -54.66 3.20 10.87
CA GLN A 12 -55.25 2.06 10.16
C GLN A 12 -55.90 2.43 8.80
N ASP A 13 -56.40 3.65 8.64
CA ASP A 13 -57.02 4.11 7.38
C ASP A 13 -55.96 4.49 6.34
N VAL A 14 -54.79 4.98 6.77
CA VAL A 14 -53.64 5.27 5.90
C VAL A 14 -53.06 3.98 5.32
N ASP A 15 -52.88 2.93 6.13
CA ASP A 15 -52.34 1.64 5.66
C ASP A 15 -53.32 0.89 4.74
N ARG A 16 -54.64 1.08 4.93
CA ARG A 16 -55.69 0.56 4.03
C ARG A 16 -55.74 1.32 2.70
N GLN A 17 -55.59 2.64 2.72
CA GLN A 17 -55.52 3.48 1.51
C GLN A 17 -54.23 3.23 0.71
N GLY A 18 -53.09 2.98 1.38
CA GLY A 18 -51.80 2.67 0.74
C GLY A 18 -51.73 1.33 0.00
N ARG A 19 -52.73 0.44 0.17
CA ARG A 19 -52.85 -0.85 -0.56
C ARG A 19 -53.81 -0.76 -1.75
N GLN A 20 -54.73 0.20 -1.78
CA GLN A 20 -55.74 0.33 -2.84
C GLN A 20 -55.19 1.02 -4.09
N ARG A 21 -55.83 0.79 -5.25
CA ARG A 21 -55.49 1.49 -6.50
C ARG A 21 -55.76 2.99 -6.35
N PRO A 22 -54.86 3.88 -6.79
CA PRO A 22 -55.15 5.31 -6.84
C PRO A 22 -56.42 5.60 -7.65
N ARG A 23 -57.34 6.39 -7.09
CA ARG A 23 -58.62 6.73 -7.73
C ARG A 23 -58.49 7.44 -9.08
N ILE A 24 -57.29 7.94 -9.39
CA ILE A 24 -56.96 8.59 -10.65
C ILE A 24 -56.90 7.61 -11.84
N PHE A 25 -56.74 6.31 -11.57
CA PHE A 25 -56.71 5.26 -12.60
C PHE A 25 -58.10 4.61 -12.74
N PRO A 26 -58.76 4.73 -13.90
CA PRO A 26 -60.12 4.20 -14.07
C PRO A 26 -60.16 2.67 -14.11
N ASN A 27 -59.10 2.01 -14.58
CA ASN A 27 -59.01 0.56 -14.69
C ASN A 27 -57.56 0.06 -14.53
N LEU A 28 -57.39 -1.27 -14.43
CA LEU A 28 -56.07 -1.90 -14.26
C LEU A 28 -55.16 -1.69 -15.47
N VAL A 29 -55.73 -1.66 -16.68
CA VAL A 29 -54.99 -1.55 -17.93
C VAL A 29 -54.29 -0.19 -18.03
N ILE A 30 -54.95 0.90 -17.61
CA ILE A 30 -54.36 2.24 -17.62
C ILE A 30 -53.30 2.37 -16.53
N GLU A 31 -53.49 1.78 -15.35
CA GLU A 31 -52.48 1.74 -14.30
C GLU A 31 -51.22 0.98 -14.75
N ILE A 32 -51.39 -0.20 -15.36
CA ILE A 32 -50.28 -1.00 -15.91
C ILE A 32 -49.61 -0.25 -17.06
N GLY A 33 -50.38 0.31 -18.00
CA GLY A 33 -49.83 1.06 -19.13
C GLY A 33 -49.07 2.32 -18.69
N PHE A 34 -49.54 3.00 -17.65
CA PHE A 34 -48.84 4.13 -17.03
C PHE A 34 -47.50 3.70 -16.44
N CYS A 35 -47.50 2.60 -15.67
CA CYS A 35 -46.27 2.04 -15.12
C CYS A 35 -45.32 1.64 -16.26
N VAL A 36 -45.79 0.89 -17.27
CA VAL A 36 -45.00 0.47 -18.43
C VAL A 36 -44.35 1.66 -19.14
N ALA A 37 -45.07 2.76 -19.35
CA ALA A 37 -44.50 3.96 -19.99
C ALA A 37 -43.32 4.56 -19.19
N LEU A 38 -43.44 4.62 -17.86
CA LEU A 38 -42.39 5.11 -16.97
C LEU A 38 -41.22 4.12 -16.87
N LEU A 39 -41.51 2.82 -16.79
CA LEU A 39 -40.50 1.76 -16.74
C LEU A 39 -39.68 1.72 -18.04
N LEU A 40 -40.33 1.81 -19.20
CA LEU A 40 -39.65 1.88 -20.49
C LEU A 40 -38.75 3.12 -20.58
N SER A 41 -39.17 4.27 -20.01
CA SER A 41 -38.34 5.47 -20.02
C SER A 41 -37.07 5.34 -19.16
N GLN A 42 -37.13 4.60 -18.05
CA GLN A 42 -35.96 4.26 -17.24
C GLN A 42 -35.01 3.34 -18.02
N ILE A 43 -35.57 2.32 -18.68
CA ILE A 43 -34.81 1.39 -19.54
C ILE A 43 -34.07 2.16 -20.63
N MET A 44 -34.72 3.14 -21.29
CA MET A 44 -34.10 3.92 -22.36
C MET A 44 -32.95 4.80 -21.87
N SER A 45 -33.02 5.34 -20.65
CA SER A 45 -31.92 6.13 -20.09
C SER A 45 -30.66 5.27 -19.92
N GLU A 46 -30.79 4.07 -19.34
CA GLU A 46 -29.67 3.15 -19.12
C GLU A 46 -29.19 2.44 -20.39
N PHE A 47 -30.09 2.25 -21.36
CA PHE A 47 -29.77 1.72 -22.68
C PHE A 47 -28.63 2.51 -23.33
N PHE A 48 -28.73 3.84 -23.36
CA PHE A 48 -27.74 4.72 -24.00
C PHE A 48 -26.44 4.91 -23.22
N ILE A 49 -26.44 4.65 -21.92
CA ILE A 49 -25.25 4.70 -21.06
C ILE A 49 -24.38 3.46 -21.31
N SER A 50 -25.02 2.29 -21.31
CA SER A 50 -24.37 0.99 -21.39
C SER A 50 -23.97 0.60 -22.80
N GLY A 51 -24.91 0.62 -23.74
CA GLY A 51 -24.72 0.06 -25.07
C GLY A 51 -23.67 0.79 -25.89
N PHE A 52 -23.55 2.11 -25.69
CA PHE A 52 -22.58 2.91 -26.43
C PHE A 52 -21.14 2.54 -26.08
N ASN A 53 -20.84 2.15 -24.84
CA ASN A 53 -19.48 1.75 -24.45
C ASN A 53 -18.97 0.52 -25.23
N VAL A 54 -19.88 -0.37 -25.65
CA VAL A 54 -19.57 -1.53 -26.50
C VAL A 54 -19.31 -1.14 -27.96
N LEU A 55 -19.90 -0.03 -28.43
CA LEU A 55 -19.73 0.47 -29.80
C LEU A 55 -18.49 1.34 -29.98
N ILE A 56 -17.86 1.79 -28.89
CA ILE A 56 -16.76 2.75 -28.93
C ILE A 56 -15.65 2.31 -29.91
N PRO A 57 -15.14 1.06 -29.90
CA PRO A 57 -14.05 0.67 -30.80
C PRO A 57 -14.44 0.78 -32.28
N SER A 58 -15.61 0.27 -32.66
CA SER A 58 -16.10 0.29 -34.04
C SER A 58 -16.46 1.70 -34.52
N VAL A 59 -17.04 2.52 -33.66
CA VAL A 59 -17.29 3.94 -33.96
C VAL A 59 -15.97 4.69 -34.12
N SER A 60 -15.00 4.45 -33.24
CA SER A 60 -13.67 5.06 -33.28
C SER A 60 -12.95 4.75 -34.59
N GLN A 61 -13.03 3.50 -35.05
CA GLN A 61 -12.45 3.09 -36.33
C GLN A 61 -13.21 3.72 -37.52
N SER A 62 -14.54 3.72 -37.51
CA SER A 62 -15.33 4.21 -38.64
C SER A 62 -15.29 5.73 -38.84
N LEU A 63 -15.12 6.50 -37.76
CA LEU A 63 -15.05 7.96 -37.78
C LEU A 63 -13.61 8.49 -37.67
N ASN A 64 -12.61 7.60 -37.68
CA ASN A 64 -11.19 7.93 -37.49
C ASN A 64 -10.92 8.79 -36.25
N ILE A 65 -11.52 8.42 -35.11
CA ILE A 65 -11.35 9.12 -33.84
C ILE A 65 -9.97 8.78 -33.24
N PRO A 66 -9.13 9.78 -32.92
CA PRO A 66 -7.86 9.57 -32.22
C PRO A 66 -8.03 8.82 -30.90
N ALA A 67 -7.09 7.91 -30.57
CA ALA A 67 -7.11 7.12 -29.33
C ALA A 67 -7.26 7.97 -28.04
N ALA A 68 -6.68 9.17 -28.04
CA ALA A 68 -6.80 10.12 -26.93
C ALA A 68 -8.23 10.69 -26.75
N SER A 69 -9.00 10.81 -27.83
CA SER A 69 -10.35 11.38 -27.82
C SER A 69 -11.49 10.35 -27.86
N THR A 70 -11.18 9.05 -28.00
CA THR A 70 -12.13 7.92 -28.05
C THR A 70 -13.15 7.89 -26.90
N GLY A 71 -12.83 8.49 -25.74
CA GLY A 71 -13.77 8.59 -24.61
C GLY A 71 -14.82 9.71 -24.71
N TRP A 72 -14.62 10.74 -25.53
CA TRP A 72 -15.52 11.91 -25.61
C TRP A 72 -16.98 11.58 -25.96
N PRO A 73 -17.27 10.73 -26.98
CA PRO A 73 -18.65 10.47 -27.38
C PRO A 73 -19.50 9.78 -26.29
N SER A 74 -18.88 8.97 -25.42
CA SER A 74 -19.56 8.35 -24.27
C SER A 74 -19.77 9.36 -23.15
N SER A 75 -18.70 10.08 -22.82
CA SER A 75 -18.62 11.05 -21.74
C SER A 75 -19.53 12.27 -21.91
N ALA A 76 -19.73 12.77 -23.13
CA ALA A 76 -20.56 13.94 -23.41
C ALA A 76 -22.04 13.75 -23.01
N PHE A 77 -22.57 12.54 -23.20
CA PHE A 77 -23.93 12.18 -22.82
C PHE A 77 -24.12 12.14 -21.30
N ALA A 78 -23.21 11.49 -20.57
CA ALA A 78 -23.30 11.38 -19.10
C ALA A 78 -23.10 12.74 -18.41
N LEU A 79 -22.18 13.57 -18.91
CA LEU A 79 -21.91 14.91 -18.37
C LEU A 79 -23.13 15.83 -18.46
N THR A 80 -23.77 15.88 -19.63
CA THR A 80 -24.96 16.72 -19.86
C THR A 80 -26.18 16.20 -19.12
N ALA A 81 -26.36 14.87 -19.06
CA ALA A 81 -27.41 14.25 -18.25
C ALA A 81 -27.24 14.56 -16.76
N GLY A 82 -26.04 14.38 -16.19
CA GLY A 82 -25.79 14.62 -14.77
C GLY A 82 -25.84 16.09 -14.35
N SER A 83 -25.31 17.00 -15.17
CA SER A 83 -25.24 18.43 -14.83
C SER A 83 -26.60 19.14 -14.91
N SER A 84 -27.52 18.68 -15.77
CA SER A 84 -28.82 19.32 -16.00
C SER A 84 -30.00 18.70 -15.23
N LEU A 85 -29.78 17.57 -14.54
CA LEU A 85 -30.83 16.80 -13.87
C LEU A 85 -31.60 17.60 -12.81
N LEU A 86 -30.89 18.42 -12.03
CA LEU A 86 -31.49 19.30 -11.01
C LEU A 86 -32.35 20.43 -11.62
N LEU A 87 -31.91 21.01 -12.73
CA LEU A 87 -32.65 22.05 -13.45
C LEU A 87 -33.99 21.49 -13.97
N PHE A 88 -33.97 20.31 -14.58
CA PHE A 88 -35.20 19.68 -15.06
C PHE A 88 -36.13 19.22 -13.94
N GLY A 89 -35.60 18.93 -12.74
CA GLY A 89 -36.42 18.74 -11.54
C GLY A 89 -37.26 19.96 -11.21
N GLN A 90 -36.65 21.15 -11.13
CA GLN A 90 -37.38 22.40 -10.88
C GLN A 90 -38.34 22.79 -12.01
N LEU A 91 -37.96 22.51 -13.26
CA LEU A 91 -38.86 22.72 -14.41
C LEU A 91 -40.09 21.81 -14.32
N ALA A 92 -39.93 20.58 -13.84
CA ALA A 92 -41.03 19.66 -13.62
C ALA A 92 -41.96 20.16 -12.51
N ASP A 93 -41.41 20.68 -11.40
CA ASP A 93 -42.18 21.28 -10.31
C ASP A 93 -42.97 22.53 -10.77
N LYS A 94 -42.41 23.35 -11.68
CA LYS A 94 -43.05 24.57 -12.19
C LYS A 94 -44.10 24.31 -13.27
N TYR A 95 -43.74 23.56 -14.31
CA TYR A 95 -44.56 23.39 -15.52
C TYR A 95 -45.41 22.11 -15.49
N GLY A 96 -45.22 21.25 -14.49
CA GLY A 96 -45.91 19.97 -14.34
C GLY A 96 -45.14 18.81 -14.97
N GLY A 97 -45.22 17.64 -14.33
CA GLY A 97 -44.39 16.48 -14.67
C GLY A 97 -44.66 15.91 -16.05
N PHE A 98 -45.92 15.93 -16.48
CA PHE A 98 -46.30 15.41 -17.80
C PHE A 98 -45.66 16.20 -18.95
N VAL A 99 -45.63 17.53 -18.85
CA VAL A 99 -45.08 18.41 -19.90
C VAL A 99 -43.56 18.19 -20.02
N VAL A 100 -42.85 18.17 -18.88
CA VAL A 100 -41.40 17.97 -18.86
C VAL A 100 -41.02 16.55 -19.30
N PHE A 101 -41.78 15.53 -18.89
CA PHE A 101 -41.55 14.15 -19.28
C PHE A 101 -41.73 13.92 -20.80
N THR A 102 -42.82 14.43 -21.40
CA THR A 102 -43.12 14.24 -22.82
C THR A 102 -42.21 15.07 -23.74
N SER A 103 -41.87 16.30 -23.33
CA SER A 103 -40.88 17.12 -24.03
C SER A 103 -39.48 16.51 -23.97
N GLY A 104 -39.10 15.93 -22.82
CA GLY A 104 -37.87 15.17 -22.64
C GLY A 104 -37.77 13.96 -23.57
N LEU A 105 -38.83 13.14 -23.66
CA LEU A 105 -38.90 12.01 -24.60
C LEU A 105 -38.81 12.45 -26.07
N THR A 106 -39.49 13.54 -26.42
CA THR A 106 -39.44 14.08 -27.79
C THR A 106 -38.04 14.59 -28.14
N TRP A 107 -37.39 15.31 -27.22
CA TRP A 107 -36.02 15.78 -27.39
C TRP A 107 -35.04 14.61 -27.53
N HIS A 108 -35.19 13.60 -26.67
CA HIS A 108 -34.37 12.40 -26.70
C HIS A 108 -34.53 11.66 -28.03
N LEU A 109 -35.75 11.53 -28.54
CA LEU A 109 -36.05 10.92 -29.84
C LEU A 109 -35.34 11.64 -30.99
N VAL A 110 -35.48 12.97 -31.06
CA VAL A 110 -34.91 13.79 -32.14
C VAL A 110 -33.39 13.67 -32.19
N TRP A 111 -32.71 13.86 -31.06
CA TRP A 111 -31.24 13.81 -31.04
C TRP A 111 -30.67 12.40 -31.17
N THR A 112 -31.42 11.38 -30.75
CA THR A 112 -31.07 9.99 -31.04
C THR A 112 -31.17 9.70 -32.54
N LEU A 113 -32.22 10.16 -33.21
CA LEU A 113 -32.38 9.98 -34.65
C LEU A 113 -31.25 10.69 -35.43
N ILE A 114 -30.93 11.93 -35.07
CA ILE A 114 -29.87 12.72 -35.70
C ILE A 114 -28.48 12.10 -35.46
N ALA A 115 -28.21 11.55 -34.28
CA ALA A 115 -26.95 10.87 -33.96
C ALA A 115 -26.66 9.67 -34.89
N GLY A 116 -27.70 8.96 -35.34
CA GLY A 116 -27.55 7.87 -36.33
C GLY A 116 -27.02 8.34 -37.69
N PHE A 117 -27.09 9.63 -38.01
CA PHE A 117 -26.58 10.23 -39.24
C PHE A 117 -25.20 10.88 -39.09
N SER A 118 -24.55 10.78 -37.93
CA SER A 118 -23.23 11.41 -37.70
C SER A 118 -22.16 10.92 -38.67
N GLN A 119 -21.36 11.88 -39.18
CA GLN A 119 -20.29 11.65 -40.18
C GLN A 119 -18.88 11.95 -39.65
N ASN A 120 -18.76 12.67 -38.53
CA ASN A 120 -17.48 13.01 -37.92
C ASN A 120 -17.59 13.02 -36.39
N GLU A 121 -16.44 12.99 -35.71
CA GLU A 121 -16.33 13.00 -34.24
C GLU A 121 -17.09 14.18 -33.61
N ILE A 122 -16.92 15.39 -34.17
CA ILE A 122 -17.49 16.62 -33.61
C ILE A 122 -19.03 16.57 -33.65
N MET A 123 -19.62 16.16 -34.77
CA MET A 123 -21.07 16.02 -34.90
C MET A 123 -21.60 14.97 -33.94
N LEU A 124 -20.90 13.84 -33.78
CA LEU A 124 -21.31 12.80 -32.84
C LEU A 124 -21.25 13.29 -31.39
N ASN A 125 -20.16 13.93 -30.98
CA ASN A 125 -19.99 14.52 -29.64
C ASN A 125 -21.08 15.54 -29.34
N PHE A 126 -21.40 16.41 -30.30
CA PHE A 126 -22.45 17.40 -30.18
C PHE A 126 -23.84 16.76 -30.05
N CYS A 127 -24.15 15.77 -30.89
CA CYS A 127 -25.41 15.05 -30.81
C CYS A 127 -25.54 14.30 -29.46
N ARG A 128 -24.46 13.68 -28.98
CA ARG A 128 -24.42 12.98 -27.68
C ARG A 128 -24.62 13.93 -26.51
N ALA A 129 -24.01 15.11 -26.54
CA ALA A 129 -24.23 16.15 -25.54
C ALA A 129 -25.70 16.60 -25.51
N LEU A 130 -26.30 16.87 -26.67
CA LEU A 130 -27.72 17.28 -26.71
C LEU A 130 -28.67 16.14 -26.34
N GLN A 131 -28.32 14.90 -26.66
CA GLN A 131 -29.10 13.72 -26.30
C GLN A 131 -29.23 13.54 -24.78
N GLY A 132 -28.21 13.93 -23.99
CA GLY A 132 -28.19 13.77 -22.53
C GLY A 132 -29.21 14.63 -21.76
N PHE A 133 -29.69 15.73 -22.33
CA PHE A 133 -30.80 16.52 -21.74
C PHE A 133 -32.12 15.73 -21.68
N GLY A 134 -32.31 14.75 -22.58
CA GLY A 134 -33.50 13.92 -22.60
C GLY A 134 -33.68 13.09 -21.32
N PRO A 135 -32.73 12.21 -20.97
CA PRO A 135 -32.72 11.47 -19.71
C PRO A 135 -32.82 12.37 -18.48
N ALA A 136 -32.14 13.51 -18.45
CA ALA A 136 -32.26 14.46 -17.34
C ALA A 136 -33.70 14.93 -17.10
N ALA A 137 -34.46 15.21 -18.17
CA ALA A 137 -35.87 15.57 -18.09
C ALA A 137 -36.77 14.38 -17.70
N ILE A 138 -36.53 13.21 -18.30
CA ILE A 138 -37.33 12.00 -18.12
C ILE A 138 -37.19 11.45 -16.69
N LEU A 139 -35.97 11.33 -16.18
CA LEU A 139 -35.68 10.75 -14.87
C LEU A 139 -36.27 11.60 -13.73
N SER A 140 -36.08 12.93 -13.81
CA SER A 140 -36.59 13.87 -12.80
C SER A 140 -38.12 13.93 -12.83
N ALA A 141 -38.73 14.06 -14.01
CA ALA A 141 -40.19 14.12 -14.12
C ALA A 141 -40.87 12.77 -13.83
N GLY A 142 -40.22 11.65 -14.15
CA GLY A 142 -40.72 10.31 -13.91
C GLY A 142 -40.87 9.97 -12.42
N ILE A 143 -39.86 10.27 -11.61
CA ILE A 143 -39.92 10.11 -10.15
C ILE A 143 -41.02 10.99 -9.54
N MET A 144 -41.17 12.22 -10.03
CA MET A 144 -42.21 13.14 -9.57
C MET A 144 -43.63 12.64 -9.92
N LEU A 145 -43.82 12.10 -11.12
CA LEU A 145 -45.10 11.50 -11.54
C LEU A 145 -45.45 10.28 -10.67
N LEU A 146 -44.48 9.41 -10.36
CA LEU A 146 -44.69 8.28 -9.46
C LEU A 146 -45.00 8.71 -8.03
N GLY A 147 -44.23 9.68 -7.52
CA GLY A 147 -44.35 10.17 -6.14
C GLY A 147 -45.66 10.90 -5.85
N SER A 148 -46.21 11.60 -6.84
CA SER A 148 -47.46 12.37 -6.71
C SER A 148 -48.74 11.54 -6.85
N ILE A 149 -48.67 10.40 -7.55
CA ILE A 149 -49.84 9.55 -7.83
C ILE A 149 -50.04 8.46 -6.77
N TYR A 150 -48.96 7.89 -6.26
CA TYR A 150 -49.03 6.82 -5.27
C TYR A 150 -48.89 7.39 -3.85
N PRO A 151 -49.92 7.28 -2.99
CA PRO A 151 -49.83 7.69 -1.59
C PRO A 151 -48.87 6.78 -0.82
N PRO A 152 -48.31 7.25 0.31
CA PRO A 152 -47.38 6.45 1.12
C PRO A 152 -48.02 5.13 1.57
N GLY A 153 -47.31 4.02 1.33
CA GLY A 153 -47.78 2.67 1.66
C GLY A 153 -47.13 1.57 0.81
N PRO A 154 -47.53 0.30 1.03
CA PRO A 154 -46.90 -0.86 0.38
C PRO A 154 -46.91 -0.80 -1.16
N ARG A 155 -47.98 -0.28 -1.78
CA ARG A 155 -48.09 -0.20 -3.26
C ARG A 155 -47.09 0.78 -3.86
N LYS A 156 -46.84 1.93 -3.21
CA LYS A 156 -45.82 2.92 -3.62
C LYS A 156 -44.44 2.28 -3.61
N ASN A 157 -44.09 1.58 -2.53
CA ASN A 157 -42.79 0.92 -2.40
C ASN A 157 -42.56 -0.13 -3.49
N ILE A 158 -43.59 -0.92 -3.84
CA ILE A 158 -43.51 -1.90 -4.94
C ILE A 158 -43.24 -1.20 -6.28
N VAL A 159 -44.00 -0.16 -6.62
CA VAL A 159 -43.85 0.54 -7.90
C VAL A 159 -42.49 1.23 -8.01
N PHE A 160 -42.00 1.84 -6.93
CA PHE A 160 -40.65 2.43 -6.88
C PHE A 160 -39.55 1.37 -6.98
N SER A 161 -39.74 0.19 -6.38
CA SER A 161 -38.80 -0.93 -6.50
C SER A 161 -38.74 -1.49 -7.92
N ILE A 162 -39.89 -1.62 -8.60
CA ILE A 162 -39.96 -2.03 -10.00
C ILE A 162 -39.30 -0.97 -10.90
N TYR A 163 -39.51 0.31 -10.62
CA TYR A 163 -38.85 1.41 -11.33
C TYR A 163 -37.33 1.34 -11.21
N GLY A 164 -36.80 1.13 -10.00
CA GLY A 164 -35.36 0.94 -9.78
C GLY A 164 -34.81 -0.33 -10.46
N GLY A 165 -35.54 -1.44 -10.40
CA GLY A 165 -35.14 -2.72 -11.01
C GLY A 165 -35.14 -2.73 -12.55
N CYS A 166 -35.74 -1.72 -13.19
CA CYS A 166 -35.67 -1.54 -14.64
C CYS A 166 -34.33 -0.96 -15.12
N ALA A 167 -33.52 -0.37 -14.24
CA ALA A 167 -32.21 0.17 -14.63
C ALA A 167 -31.25 -0.94 -15.12
N PRO A 168 -31.03 -2.06 -14.39
CA PRO A 168 -30.24 -3.19 -14.88
C PRO A 168 -30.77 -3.81 -16.17
N ILE A 169 -32.09 -3.83 -16.36
CA ILE A 169 -32.73 -4.32 -17.59
C ILE A 169 -32.35 -3.44 -18.78
N GLY A 170 -32.45 -2.12 -18.63
CA GLY A 170 -32.04 -1.16 -19.66
C GLY A 170 -30.55 -1.24 -19.98
N PHE A 171 -29.72 -1.35 -18.95
CA PHE A 171 -28.28 -1.51 -19.09
C PHE A 171 -27.92 -2.77 -19.92
N SER A 172 -28.59 -3.89 -19.64
CA SER A 172 -28.37 -5.15 -20.32
C SER A 172 -28.90 -5.15 -21.75
N ALA A 173 -30.07 -4.56 -21.97
CA ALA A 173 -30.65 -4.38 -23.30
C ALA A 173 -29.76 -3.49 -24.19
N GLY A 174 -29.14 -2.45 -23.60
CA GLY A 174 -28.17 -1.60 -24.28
C GLY A 174 -26.98 -2.38 -24.81
N ILE A 175 -26.32 -3.17 -23.96
CA ILE A 175 -25.18 -4.05 -24.34
C ILE A 175 -25.58 -5.08 -25.41
N LEU A 176 -26.76 -5.68 -25.28
CA LEU A 176 -27.25 -6.67 -26.25
C LEU A 176 -27.47 -6.05 -27.64
N VAL A 177 -28.21 -4.95 -27.70
CA VAL A 177 -28.54 -4.29 -28.97
C VAL A 177 -27.29 -3.68 -29.60
N SER A 178 -26.36 -3.16 -28.80
CA SER A 178 -25.09 -2.66 -29.33
C SER A 178 -24.24 -3.78 -29.92
N GLY A 179 -24.08 -4.91 -29.24
CA GLY A 179 -23.35 -6.07 -29.78
C GLY A 179 -23.95 -6.61 -31.08
N ILE A 180 -25.29 -6.66 -31.18
CA ILE A 180 -26.01 -7.04 -32.42
C ILE A 180 -25.78 -6.00 -33.52
N ALA A 181 -25.92 -4.71 -33.22
CA ALA A 181 -25.75 -3.63 -34.18
C ALA A 181 -24.31 -3.56 -34.71
N ASP A 182 -23.33 -3.88 -33.87
CA ASP A 182 -21.91 -3.88 -34.21
C ASP A 182 -21.52 -5.03 -35.12
N GLN A 183 -22.02 -6.24 -34.84
CA GLN A 183 -21.59 -7.46 -35.53
C GLN A 183 -22.44 -7.81 -36.76
N LEU A 184 -23.75 -7.54 -36.75
CA LEU A 184 -24.67 -7.96 -37.81
C LEU A 184 -25.16 -6.79 -38.69
N LEU A 185 -24.98 -5.55 -38.24
CA LEU A 185 -25.44 -4.34 -38.92
C LEU A 185 -24.30 -3.30 -38.98
N THR A 186 -24.65 -2.03 -39.02
CA THR A 186 -23.72 -0.90 -38.83
C THR A 186 -23.98 -0.26 -37.47
N TRP A 187 -22.96 0.29 -36.81
CA TRP A 187 -23.09 1.01 -35.52
C TRP A 187 -24.21 2.06 -35.48
N ARG A 188 -24.59 2.65 -36.63
CA ARG A 188 -25.70 3.59 -36.78
C ARG A 188 -27.07 3.00 -36.38
N TRP A 189 -27.28 1.70 -36.60
CA TRP A 189 -28.54 1.02 -36.28
C TRP A 189 -28.83 0.98 -34.78
N TYR A 190 -27.81 1.07 -33.92
CA TYR A 190 -28.02 1.23 -32.48
C TYR A 190 -28.85 2.47 -32.15
N PHE A 191 -28.55 3.59 -32.80
CA PHE A 191 -29.29 4.84 -32.63
C PHE A 191 -30.70 4.73 -33.22
N TRP A 192 -30.87 4.12 -34.39
CA TRP A 192 -32.19 3.98 -35.01
C TRP A 192 -33.12 3.04 -34.24
N ILE A 193 -32.60 1.91 -33.72
CA ILE A 193 -33.36 1.01 -32.85
C ILE A 193 -33.75 1.72 -31.56
N GLY A 194 -32.81 2.42 -30.93
CA GLY A 194 -33.11 3.22 -29.75
C GLY A 194 -34.16 4.31 -30.01
N ALA A 195 -34.13 4.97 -31.16
CA ALA A 195 -35.15 5.96 -31.56
C ALA A 195 -36.55 5.32 -31.69
N ILE A 196 -36.66 4.11 -32.26
CA ILE A 196 -37.93 3.38 -32.34
C ILE A 196 -38.47 3.05 -30.94
N LEU A 197 -37.60 2.60 -30.03
CA LEU A 197 -37.99 2.28 -28.65
C LEU A 197 -38.42 3.52 -27.86
N ILE A 198 -37.74 4.66 -28.06
CA ILE A 198 -38.16 5.95 -27.47
C ILE A 198 -39.51 6.38 -28.05
N LEU A 199 -39.74 6.22 -29.36
CA LEU A 199 -41.02 6.55 -29.99
C LEU A 199 -42.17 5.70 -29.40
N ILE A 200 -41.95 4.41 -29.20
CA ILE A 200 -42.93 3.51 -28.53
C ILE A 200 -43.21 4.02 -27.11
N THR A 201 -42.17 4.41 -26.37
CA THR A 201 -42.28 4.95 -25.01
C THR A 201 -43.08 6.27 -25.00
N LEU A 202 -42.82 7.17 -25.95
CA LEU A 202 -43.55 8.42 -26.12
C LEU A 202 -45.03 8.18 -26.43
N VAL A 203 -45.35 7.27 -27.35
CA VAL A 203 -46.73 6.92 -27.69
C VAL A 203 -47.44 6.29 -26.47
N ALA A 204 -46.78 5.39 -25.74
CA ALA A 204 -47.32 4.81 -24.52
C ALA A 204 -47.60 5.87 -23.46
N ALA A 205 -46.69 6.83 -23.25
CA ALA A 205 -46.89 7.95 -22.33
C ALA A 205 -48.08 8.82 -22.73
N LEU A 206 -48.24 9.11 -24.03
CA LEU A 206 -49.35 9.89 -24.57
C LEU A 206 -50.71 9.17 -24.54
N ILE A 207 -50.74 7.85 -24.39
CA ILE A 207 -51.97 7.06 -24.29
C ILE A 207 -52.33 6.80 -22.83
N PHE A 208 -51.38 6.33 -22.02
CA PHE A 208 -51.69 5.78 -20.70
C PHE A 208 -51.54 6.76 -19.53
N ILE A 209 -50.87 7.90 -19.69
CA ILE A 209 -50.84 8.92 -18.62
C ILE A 209 -52.23 9.60 -18.53
N PRO A 210 -52.95 9.52 -17.39
CA PRO A 210 -54.32 10.00 -17.28
C PRO A 210 -54.47 11.52 -17.50
N THR A 211 -55.56 11.94 -18.14
CA THR A 211 -55.89 13.34 -18.46
C THR A 211 -55.85 14.31 -17.25
N PRO A 212 -56.32 13.95 -16.03
CA PRO A 212 -56.25 14.85 -14.87
C PRO A 212 -54.83 15.31 -14.53
N ILE A 213 -53.83 14.47 -14.81
CA ILE A 213 -52.40 14.76 -14.60
C ILE A 213 -51.85 15.58 -15.77
N ARG A 214 -52.35 15.39 -16.99
CA ARG A 214 -52.01 16.25 -18.16
C ARG A 214 -52.45 17.69 -17.96
N THR A 215 -53.50 17.90 -17.17
CA THR A 215 -54.08 19.21 -16.85
C THR A 215 -53.68 19.74 -15.47
N GLN A 216 -52.71 19.10 -14.79
CA GLN A 216 -52.23 19.55 -13.49
C GLN A 216 -51.71 20.99 -13.63
N ARG A 217 -52.27 21.92 -12.85
CA ARG A 217 -52.00 23.35 -13.05
C ARG A 217 -50.53 23.65 -12.74
N PRO A 218 -49.80 24.33 -13.65
CA PRO A 218 -48.45 24.79 -13.34
C PRO A 218 -48.49 25.68 -12.10
N ASN A 219 -47.48 25.60 -11.25
CA ASN A 219 -47.40 26.39 -10.03
C ASN A 219 -46.82 27.78 -10.38
N PRO A 220 -47.64 28.83 -10.57
CA PRO A 220 -47.18 30.08 -11.14
C PRO A 220 -46.40 30.94 -10.15
N THR A 221 -46.46 30.61 -8.85
CA THR A 221 -45.76 31.31 -7.77
C THR A 221 -44.31 30.84 -7.61
N LEU A 222 -43.93 29.70 -8.20
CA LEU A 222 -42.58 29.16 -8.13
C LEU A 222 -41.63 29.89 -9.11
N LYS A 223 -40.64 30.62 -8.56
CA LYS A 223 -39.57 31.25 -9.35
C LYS A 223 -38.35 30.33 -9.39
N ILE A 224 -37.87 30.03 -10.60
CA ILE A 224 -36.68 29.20 -10.84
C ILE A 224 -35.43 30.09 -10.81
N ASP A 225 -34.35 29.61 -10.18
CA ASP A 225 -33.04 30.25 -10.21
C ASP A 225 -32.30 29.92 -11.51
N TYR A 226 -32.64 30.61 -12.61
CA TYR A 226 -31.95 30.41 -13.88
C TYR A 226 -30.47 30.84 -13.84
N LEU A 227 -30.10 31.79 -12.97
CA LEU A 227 -28.74 32.28 -12.85
C LEU A 227 -27.85 31.22 -12.19
N GLY A 228 -28.25 30.72 -11.02
CA GLY A 228 -27.55 29.62 -10.35
C GLY A 228 -27.48 28.37 -11.21
N ALA A 229 -28.54 28.05 -11.96
CA ALA A 229 -28.58 26.87 -12.84
C ALA A 229 -27.56 26.97 -13.97
N THR A 230 -27.51 28.14 -14.62
CA THR A 230 -26.59 28.39 -15.73
C THR A 230 -25.15 28.39 -15.25
N LEU A 231 -24.88 28.99 -14.08
CA LEU A 231 -23.55 28.99 -13.46
C LEU A 231 -23.13 27.55 -13.08
N PHE A 232 -24.03 26.78 -12.47
CA PHE A 232 -23.75 25.40 -12.06
C PHE A 232 -23.45 24.50 -13.26
N ILE A 233 -24.33 24.47 -14.26
CA ILE A 233 -24.15 23.65 -15.48
C ILE A 233 -22.86 24.05 -16.21
N SER A 234 -22.63 25.36 -16.42
CA SER A 234 -21.43 25.85 -17.11
C SER A 234 -20.16 25.53 -16.34
N SER A 235 -20.19 25.63 -15.01
CA SER A 235 -19.04 25.32 -14.16
C SER A 235 -18.63 23.84 -14.26
N LEU A 236 -19.59 22.92 -14.16
CA LEU A 236 -19.33 21.50 -14.29
C LEU A 236 -18.81 21.20 -15.69
N ILE A 237 -19.46 21.68 -16.74
CA ILE A 237 -19.01 21.46 -18.12
C ILE A 237 -17.57 21.95 -18.33
N LEU A 238 -17.20 23.14 -17.86
CA LEU A 238 -15.85 23.68 -18.03
C LEU A 238 -14.78 22.95 -17.22
N ILE A 239 -15.06 22.61 -15.95
CA ILE A 239 -14.15 21.83 -15.11
C ILE A 239 -13.92 20.46 -15.76
N PHE A 240 -15.00 19.80 -16.17
CA PHE A 240 -14.92 18.49 -16.80
C PHE A 240 -14.33 18.53 -18.20
N PHE A 241 -14.52 19.62 -18.95
CA PHE A 241 -13.84 19.86 -20.23
C PHE A 241 -12.34 19.99 -20.02
N ALA A 242 -11.89 20.82 -19.07
CA ALA A 242 -10.47 21.00 -18.78
C ALA A 242 -9.79 19.69 -18.35
N VAL A 243 -10.45 18.92 -17.48
CA VAL A 243 -9.96 17.60 -17.03
C VAL A 243 -9.94 16.58 -18.17
N ASN A 244 -10.87 16.64 -19.12
CA ASN A 244 -10.93 15.67 -20.21
C ASN A 244 -9.99 16.03 -21.37
N ASP A 245 -9.89 17.31 -21.72
CA ASP A 245 -9.10 17.76 -22.87
C ASP A 245 -7.60 17.87 -22.56
N CYS A 246 -7.22 17.81 -21.28
CA CYS A 246 -5.81 17.83 -20.88
C CYS A 246 -4.99 16.61 -21.31
N GLY A 247 -5.63 15.50 -21.70
CA GLY A 247 -4.95 14.35 -22.31
C GLY A 247 -4.74 14.49 -23.82
N HIS A 248 -5.50 15.39 -24.47
CA HIS A 248 -5.46 15.64 -25.91
C HIS A 248 -4.63 16.88 -26.28
N ALA A 249 -4.49 17.82 -25.35
CA ALA A 249 -3.82 19.08 -25.63
C ALA A 249 -2.32 18.90 -25.90
N PRO A 250 -1.75 19.66 -26.85
CA PRO A 250 -0.40 19.44 -27.37
C PRO A 250 0.71 19.46 -26.31
N ASN A 251 0.51 20.12 -25.16
CA ASN A 251 1.46 20.12 -24.03
C ASN A 251 0.80 19.68 -22.70
N GLY A 252 -0.29 18.92 -22.76
CA GLY A 252 -1.10 18.55 -21.61
C GLY A 252 -1.52 19.77 -20.77
N TRP A 253 -1.32 19.71 -19.45
CA TRP A 253 -1.61 20.80 -18.51
C TRP A 253 -0.88 22.12 -18.80
N ARG A 254 0.21 22.11 -19.57
CA ARG A 254 0.92 23.35 -19.96
C ARG A 254 0.24 24.08 -21.11
N THR A 255 -0.77 23.50 -21.75
CA THR A 255 -1.50 24.15 -22.84
C THR A 255 -2.43 25.23 -22.28
N PRO A 256 -2.31 26.51 -22.69
CA PRO A 256 -2.92 27.64 -21.98
C PRO A 256 -4.44 27.57 -21.77
N TYR A 257 -5.21 27.01 -22.70
CA TYR A 257 -6.67 26.99 -22.59
C TYR A 257 -7.18 26.04 -21.49
N ILE A 258 -6.38 25.06 -21.04
CA ILE A 258 -6.76 24.10 -19.99
C ILE A 258 -6.79 24.73 -18.60
N PRO A 259 -5.70 25.32 -18.08
CA PRO A 259 -5.76 25.99 -16.79
C PRO A 259 -6.72 27.18 -16.82
N VAL A 260 -6.88 27.87 -17.97
CA VAL A 260 -7.86 28.94 -18.13
C VAL A 260 -9.31 28.42 -18.00
N THR A 261 -9.68 27.35 -18.72
CA THR A 261 -11.02 26.77 -18.61
C THR A 261 -11.29 26.15 -17.24
N LEU A 262 -10.27 25.55 -16.59
CA LEU A 262 -10.38 25.04 -15.22
C LEU A 262 -10.61 26.18 -14.20
N VAL A 263 -9.83 27.26 -14.28
CA VAL A 263 -9.95 28.41 -13.37
C VAL A 263 -11.28 29.11 -13.57
N ILE A 264 -11.71 29.34 -14.82
CA ILE A 264 -13.04 29.90 -15.12
C ILE A 264 -14.13 28.97 -14.56
N GLY A 265 -14.01 27.66 -14.78
CA GLY A 265 -14.94 26.68 -14.23
C GLY A 265 -15.04 26.74 -12.70
N CYS A 266 -13.91 26.84 -12.00
CA CYS A 266 -13.87 27.00 -10.53
C CYS A 266 -14.48 28.32 -10.06
N ILE A 267 -14.26 29.42 -10.79
CA ILE A 267 -14.86 30.73 -10.51
C ILE A 267 -16.39 30.67 -10.69
N LEU A 268 -16.88 30.05 -11.77
CA LEU A 268 -18.32 29.87 -11.98
C LEU A 268 -18.94 28.96 -10.93
N LEU A 269 -18.23 27.91 -10.47
CA LEU A 269 -18.69 27.04 -9.39
C LEU A 269 -18.79 27.80 -8.07
N ALA A 270 -17.78 28.61 -7.73
CA ALA A 270 -17.81 29.49 -6.56
C ALA A 270 -18.95 30.51 -6.66
N GLY A 271 -19.20 31.05 -7.86
CA GLY A 271 -20.34 31.91 -8.16
C GLY A 271 -21.68 31.20 -7.95
N ALA A 272 -21.83 29.96 -8.42
CA ALA A 272 -23.03 29.14 -8.23
C ALA A 272 -23.29 28.84 -6.75
N ILE A 273 -22.24 28.48 -6.00
CA ILE A 273 -22.34 28.25 -4.54
C ILE A 273 -22.71 29.54 -3.81
N TYR A 274 -22.17 30.68 -4.23
CA TYR A 274 -22.49 31.97 -3.65
C TYR A 274 -23.94 32.39 -3.92
N THR A 275 -24.46 32.19 -5.14
CA THR A 275 -25.88 32.44 -5.46
C THR A 275 -26.79 31.53 -4.64
N GLU A 276 -26.45 30.25 -4.49
CA GLU A 276 -27.20 29.29 -3.68
C GLU A 276 -27.19 29.64 -2.18
N TYR A 277 -26.04 30.03 -1.65
CA TYR A 277 -25.90 30.49 -0.28
C TYR A 277 -26.76 31.75 -0.03
N ARG A 278 -26.70 32.73 -0.94
CA ARG A 278 -27.50 33.96 -0.85
C ARG A 278 -29.00 33.68 -0.87
N LEU A 279 -29.46 32.80 -1.76
CA LEU A 279 -30.87 32.42 -1.85
C LEU A 279 -31.34 31.64 -0.61
N THR A 280 -30.50 30.73 -0.10
CA THR A 280 -30.78 29.97 1.12
C THR A 280 -30.85 30.87 2.36
N SER A 281 -29.93 31.84 2.50
CA SER A 281 -29.93 32.81 3.60
C SER A 281 -31.07 33.83 3.49
N ALA A 282 -31.47 34.23 2.29
CA ALA A 282 -32.62 35.12 2.09
C ALA A 282 -33.96 34.41 2.38
N SER A 283 -34.02 33.09 2.16
CA SER A 283 -35.19 32.25 2.43
C SER A 283 -35.47 31.99 3.92
N SER A 284 -34.52 32.20 4.84
CA SER A 284 -34.75 31.99 6.27
C SER A 284 -35.42 33.17 6.98
N ASP A 285 -35.40 34.37 6.39
CA ASP A 285 -35.76 35.63 7.05
C ASP A 285 -37.12 36.24 6.58
N THR A 286 -37.88 35.57 5.72
CA THR A 286 -39.12 36.15 5.14
C THR A 286 -40.32 35.20 5.22
N ASP A 287 -41.33 35.57 6.02
CA ASP A 287 -42.65 34.90 6.14
C ASP A 287 -43.71 35.59 5.24
N ASP A 288 -43.27 36.40 4.26
CA ASP A 288 -44.13 37.30 3.50
C ASP A 288 -44.47 36.72 2.11
N SER A 289 -45.70 36.19 2.00
CA SER A 289 -46.23 35.46 0.83
C SER A 289 -46.33 36.24 -0.49
N GLN A 290 -45.98 37.52 -0.53
CA GLN A 290 -46.13 38.38 -1.73
C GLN A 290 -44.83 38.57 -2.54
N ASN A 291 -43.65 38.28 -1.98
CA ASN A 291 -42.36 38.42 -2.68
C ASN A 291 -41.58 37.09 -2.67
N ALA A 292 -42.10 36.09 -3.36
CA ALA A 292 -41.44 34.78 -3.48
C ALA A 292 -40.01 34.94 -4.05
N THR A 293 -39.01 34.56 -3.24
CA THR A 293 -37.61 34.42 -3.62
C THR A 293 -37.45 33.17 -4.52
N PRO A 294 -36.50 33.17 -5.48
CA PRO A 294 -36.22 32.00 -6.30
C PRO A 294 -35.87 30.79 -5.43
N THR A 295 -36.40 29.61 -5.79
CA THR A 295 -36.13 28.37 -5.06
C THR A 295 -34.70 27.90 -5.37
N PRO A 296 -33.87 27.62 -4.34
CA PRO A 296 -32.51 27.11 -4.56
C PRO A 296 -32.54 25.77 -5.31
N ILE A 297 -31.57 25.56 -6.20
CA ILE A 297 -31.46 24.33 -7.01
C ILE A 297 -30.90 23.20 -6.16
N LEU A 298 -29.99 23.55 -5.25
CA LEU A 298 -29.40 22.62 -4.30
C LEU A 298 -29.52 23.18 -2.87
N PRO A 299 -30.56 22.83 -2.11
CA PRO A 299 -30.72 23.33 -0.76
C PRO A 299 -29.60 22.79 0.12
N LEU A 300 -28.76 23.68 0.63
CA LEU A 300 -27.60 23.34 1.48
C LEU A 300 -28.01 22.62 2.78
N THR A 301 -29.29 22.67 3.14
CA THR A 301 -29.88 21.91 4.25
C THR A 301 -29.83 20.40 4.02
N LEU A 302 -29.78 19.93 2.77
CA LEU A 302 -29.64 18.51 2.43
C LEU A 302 -28.31 17.96 3.00
N PHE A 303 -27.22 18.71 2.89
CA PHE A 303 -25.91 18.31 3.39
C PHE A 303 -25.77 18.36 4.92
N ARG A 304 -26.75 18.93 5.64
CA ARG A 304 -26.80 18.86 7.11
C ARG A 304 -27.30 17.52 7.62
N VAL A 305 -27.90 16.70 6.75
CA VAL A 305 -28.40 15.37 7.12
C VAL A 305 -27.21 14.46 7.44
N PRO A 306 -27.20 13.81 8.63
CA PRO A 306 -26.12 12.92 9.02
C PRO A 306 -25.88 11.84 7.95
N HIS A 307 -24.61 11.54 7.69
CA HIS A 307 -24.16 10.51 6.75
C HIS A 307 -24.46 10.75 5.25
N LEU A 308 -25.35 11.68 4.87
CA LEU A 308 -25.65 11.93 3.46
C LEU A 308 -24.43 12.43 2.66
N PRO A 309 -23.59 13.37 3.15
CA PRO A 309 -22.37 13.76 2.43
C PRO A 309 -21.39 12.60 2.24
N ALA A 310 -21.24 11.73 3.26
CA ALA A 310 -20.38 10.56 3.18
C ALA A 310 -20.91 9.55 2.15
N LEU A 311 -22.23 9.35 2.11
CA LEU A 311 -22.89 8.51 1.11
C LEU A 311 -22.68 9.05 -0.31
N LEU A 312 -22.84 10.36 -0.53
CA LEU A 312 -22.60 10.99 -1.84
C LEU A 312 -21.13 10.84 -2.29
N ILE A 313 -20.16 10.98 -1.38
CA ILE A 313 -18.75 10.73 -1.68
C ILE A 313 -18.52 9.26 -2.05
N ALA A 314 -19.09 8.33 -1.30
CA ALA A 314 -18.98 6.90 -1.61
C ALA A 314 -19.58 6.56 -2.98
N LEU A 315 -20.75 7.12 -3.31
CA LEU A 315 -21.41 6.95 -4.60
C LEU A 315 -20.56 7.47 -5.76
N PHE A 316 -19.96 8.66 -5.59
CA PHE A 316 -19.03 9.24 -6.56
C PHE A 316 -17.86 8.29 -6.87
N LEU A 317 -17.27 7.68 -5.82
CA LEU A 317 -16.13 6.76 -5.96
C LEU A 317 -16.54 5.40 -6.55
N PHE A 318 -17.65 4.82 -6.09
CA PHE A 318 -18.13 3.53 -6.57
C PHE A 318 -18.52 3.59 -8.04
N TYR A 319 -19.33 4.58 -8.43
CA TYR A 319 -19.74 4.73 -9.83
C TYR A 319 -18.62 5.24 -10.73
N GLY A 320 -17.68 6.01 -10.17
CA GLY A 320 -16.41 6.29 -10.84
C GLY A 320 -15.63 5.03 -11.19
N THR A 321 -15.50 4.10 -10.24
CA THR A 321 -14.84 2.80 -10.44
C THR A 321 -15.61 1.93 -11.43
N PHE A 322 -16.94 1.95 -11.38
CA PHE A 322 -17.81 1.25 -12.33
C PHE A 322 -17.55 1.68 -13.78
N GLY A 323 -17.56 2.99 -14.04
CA GLY A 323 -17.34 3.53 -15.38
C GLY A 323 -16.00 3.10 -15.96
N ILE A 324 -14.93 3.14 -15.15
CA ILE A 324 -13.60 2.61 -15.52
C ILE A 324 -13.68 1.13 -15.85
N TRP A 325 -14.18 0.34 -14.90
CA TRP A 325 -14.23 -1.11 -15.04
C TRP A 325 -14.97 -1.50 -16.31
N LEU A 326 -16.14 -0.91 -16.57
CA LEU A 326 -16.96 -1.18 -17.75
C LEU A 326 -16.24 -0.89 -19.07
N LEU A 327 -15.59 0.28 -19.21
CA LEU A 327 -14.87 0.62 -20.45
C LEU A 327 -13.67 -0.31 -20.67
N TYR A 328 -12.84 -0.48 -19.65
CA TYR A 328 -11.59 -1.22 -19.78
C TYR A 328 -11.81 -2.72 -19.95
N THR A 329 -12.81 -3.31 -19.29
CA THR A 329 -13.11 -4.74 -19.47
C THR A 329 -13.63 -5.05 -20.87
N VAL A 330 -14.52 -4.23 -21.42
CA VAL A 330 -14.96 -4.37 -22.83
C VAL A 330 -13.79 -4.19 -23.79
N THR A 331 -12.99 -3.14 -23.61
CA THR A 331 -11.82 -2.87 -24.46
C THR A 331 -10.80 -4.00 -24.38
N TYR A 332 -10.57 -4.55 -23.17
CA TYR A 332 -9.67 -5.68 -22.95
C TYR A 332 -10.20 -6.95 -23.65
N MET A 333 -11.48 -7.27 -23.51
CA MET A 333 -12.07 -8.44 -24.19
C MET A 333 -12.00 -8.33 -25.71
N GLN A 334 -12.28 -7.15 -26.28
CA GLN A 334 -12.34 -6.98 -27.74
C GLN A 334 -10.96 -6.76 -28.38
N ASN A 335 -10.11 -5.91 -27.78
CA ASN A 335 -8.82 -5.54 -28.39
C ASN A 335 -7.67 -6.47 -27.99
N ILE A 336 -7.72 -7.08 -26.80
CA ILE A 336 -6.64 -7.94 -26.28
C ILE A 336 -7.01 -9.42 -26.37
N LEU A 337 -8.19 -9.81 -25.89
CA LEU A 337 -8.66 -11.21 -25.98
C LEU A 337 -9.28 -11.53 -27.35
N HIS A 338 -9.44 -10.54 -28.23
CA HIS A 338 -10.03 -10.68 -29.57
C HIS A 338 -11.40 -11.36 -29.59
N ILE A 339 -12.19 -11.17 -28.53
CA ILE A 339 -13.53 -11.73 -28.38
C ILE A 339 -14.51 -10.90 -29.20
N SER A 340 -15.32 -11.58 -30.02
CA SER A 340 -16.35 -10.91 -30.83
C SER A 340 -17.35 -10.14 -29.96
N PRO A 341 -17.90 -9.01 -30.41
CA PRO A 341 -18.88 -8.21 -29.67
C PRO A 341 -20.05 -9.03 -29.13
N LEU A 342 -20.63 -9.95 -29.90
CA LEU A 342 -21.75 -10.79 -29.43
C LEU A 342 -21.32 -11.75 -28.30
N MET A 343 -20.08 -12.25 -28.32
CA MET A 343 -19.55 -13.06 -27.22
C MET A 343 -19.30 -12.23 -25.96
N VAL A 344 -18.92 -10.95 -26.09
CA VAL A 344 -18.85 -10.02 -24.94
C VAL A 344 -20.24 -9.87 -24.31
N VAL A 345 -21.29 -9.73 -25.11
CA VAL A 345 -22.68 -9.70 -24.60
C VAL A 345 -23.00 -10.96 -23.80
N VAL A 346 -22.67 -12.14 -24.35
CA VAL A 346 -22.87 -13.43 -23.66
C VAL A 346 -22.10 -13.47 -22.34
N TRP A 347 -20.88 -12.94 -22.32
CA TRP A 347 -20.05 -12.92 -21.12
C TRP A 347 -20.58 -11.98 -20.03
N TYR A 348 -21.26 -10.89 -20.41
CA TYR A 348 -21.94 -9.97 -19.49
C TYR A 348 -23.32 -10.46 -19.02
N LEU A 349 -23.83 -11.57 -19.55
CA LEU A 349 -25.15 -12.10 -19.17
C LEU A 349 -25.31 -12.37 -17.65
N PRO A 350 -24.31 -12.89 -16.91
CA PRO A 350 -24.42 -13.03 -15.46
C PRO A 350 -24.56 -11.68 -14.75
N PHE A 351 -23.92 -10.63 -15.28
CA PHE A 351 -24.03 -9.28 -14.72
C PHE A 351 -25.47 -8.77 -14.85
N ALA A 352 -26.06 -8.96 -16.03
CA ALA A 352 -27.45 -8.65 -16.33
C ALA A 352 -28.45 -9.42 -15.44
N LEU A 353 -28.31 -10.75 -15.40
CA LEU A 353 -29.21 -11.62 -14.64
C LEU A 353 -29.09 -11.38 -13.13
N GLY A 354 -27.86 -11.19 -12.65
CA GLY A 354 -27.61 -10.87 -11.25
C GLY A 354 -28.32 -9.59 -10.83
N GLY A 355 -28.31 -8.56 -11.67
CA GLY A 355 -28.88 -7.26 -11.28
C GLY A 355 -30.39 -7.26 -11.25
N ILE A 356 -31.01 -8.04 -12.14
CA ILE A 356 -32.44 -8.33 -12.08
C ILE A 356 -32.76 -9.06 -10.76
N VAL A 357 -32.05 -10.14 -10.44
CA VAL A 357 -32.28 -10.93 -9.22
C VAL A 357 -32.09 -10.07 -7.96
N LEU A 358 -30.99 -9.31 -7.87
CA LEU A 358 -30.70 -8.46 -6.72
C LEU A 358 -31.67 -7.29 -6.57
N SER A 359 -32.21 -6.75 -7.67
CA SER A 359 -33.24 -5.70 -7.61
C SER A 359 -34.54 -6.22 -6.99
N PHE A 360 -34.95 -7.45 -7.33
CA PHE A 360 -36.16 -8.05 -6.75
C PHE A 360 -35.96 -8.57 -5.32
N VAL A 361 -34.79 -9.17 -5.04
CA VAL A 361 -34.47 -9.74 -3.72
C VAL A 361 -34.07 -8.64 -2.73
N GLY A 362 -33.39 -7.59 -3.18
CA GLY A 362 -32.89 -6.50 -2.34
C GLY A 362 -33.98 -5.84 -1.50
N GLY A 363 -35.15 -5.57 -2.07
CA GLY A 363 -36.30 -5.01 -1.34
C GLY A 363 -36.78 -5.89 -0.18
N THR A 364 -36.55 -7.21 -0.24
CA THR A 364 -36.91 -8.15 0.84
C THR A 364 -35.81 -8.34 1.88
N ILE A 365 -34.55 -8.05 1.56
CA ILE A 365 -33.41 -8.25 2.48
C ILE A 365 -33.07 -6.97 3.26
N LEU A 366 -33.34 -5.79 2.68
CA LEU A 366 -32.95 -4.48 3.25
C LEU A 366 -33.57 -4.16 4.61
N HIS A 367 -34.66 -4.83 5.02
CA HIS A 367 -35.26 -4.68 6.35
C HIS A 367 -34.68 -5.64 7.41
N ILE A 368 -33.90 -6.63 6.98
CA ILE A 368 -33.35 -7.70 7.83
C ILE A 368 -31.86 -7.47 8.10
N VAL A 369 -31.14 -6.94 7.11
CA VAL A 369 -29.69 -6.73 7.17
C VAL A 369 -29.36 -5.24 7.28
N PRO A 370 -28.51 -4.83 8.26
CA PRO A 370 -28.06 -3.44 8.37
C PRO A 370 -27.44 -2.91 7.07
N GLY A 371 -27.83 -1.71 6.66
CA GLY A 371 -27.33 -1.06 5.44
C GLY A 371 -25.80 -0.92 5.39
N THR A 372 -25.14 -0.78 6.54
CA THR A 372 -23.67 -0.74 6.64
C THR A 372 -23.02 -2.05 6.18
N ILE A 373 -23.60 -3.20 6.54
CA ILE A 373 -23.06 -4.52 6.13
C ILE A 373 -23.23 -4.72 4.63
N LEU A 374 -24.38 -4.31 4.09
CA LEU A 374 -24.63 -4.40 2.66
C LEU A 374 -23.71 -3.46 1.86
N LEU A 375 -23.37 -2.27 2.38
CA LEU A 375 -22.37 -1.37 1.78
C LEU A 375 -20.95 -1.96 1.82
N ILE A 376 -20.58 -2.66 2.91
CA ILE A 376 -19.29 -3.37 2.97
C ILE A 376 -19.24 -4.49 1.94
N LEU A 377 -20.32 -5.28 1.82
CA LEU A 377 -20.42 -6.35 0.83
C LEU A 377 -20.31 -5.80 -0.60
N SER A 378 -20.99 -4.69 -0.87
CA SER A 378 -20.87 -3.95 -2.13
C SER A 378 -19.43 -3.49 -2.39
N GLY A 379 -18.77 -2.91 -1.38
CA GLY A 379 -17.37 -2.51 -1.46
C GLY A 379 -16.43 -3.66 -1.82
N ILE A 380 -16.65 -4.85 -1.23
CA ILE A 380 -15.92 -6.07 -1.57
C ILE A 380 -16.16 -6.44 -3.03
N GLY A 381 -17.41 -6.38 -3.50
CA GLY A 381 -17.76 -6.61 -4.91
C GLY A 381 -17.00 -5.69 -5.87
N TRP A 382 -16.94 -4.39 -5.54
CA TRP A 382 -16.20 -3.38 -6.32
C TRP A 382 -14.70 -3.59 -6.36
N VAL A 383 -14.11 -4.22 -5.34
CA VAL A 383 -12.68 -4.56 -5.32
C VAL A 383 -12.42 -5.85 -6.09
N MET A 384 -13.25 -6.87 -5.90
CA MET A 384 -13.07 -8.19 -6.50
C MET A 384 -13.27 -8.18 -8.02
N ALA A 385 -14.24 -7.43 -8.54
CA ALA A 385 -14.54 -7.43 -9.97
C ALA A 385 -13.36 -6.93 -10.85
N PRO A 386 -12.71 -5.79 -10.56
CA PRO A 386 -11.49 -5.38 -11.27
C PRO A 386 -10.29 -6.29 -10.97
N LEU A 387 -10.14 -6.77 -9.74
CA LEU A 387 -9.03 -7.64 -9.35
C LEU A 387 -9.00 -8.93 -10.16
N LEU A 388 -10.15 -9.55 -10.40
CA LEU A 388 -10.28 -10.76 -11.21
C LEU A 388 -9.85 -10.57 -12.67
N PHE A 389 -10.06 -9.37 -13.23
CA PHE A 389 -9.52 -9.01 -14.55
C PHE A 389 -8.02 -8.69 -14.50
N ALA A 390 -7.53 -8.15 -13.39
CA ALA A 390 -6.10 -7.87 -13.22
C ALA A 390 -5.25 -9.14 -13.11
N ILE A 391 -5.79 -10.22 -12.52
CA ILE A 391 -5.13 -11.52 -12.40
C ILE A 391 -5.43 -12.48 -13.56
N LEU A 392 -6.16 -12.02 -14.58
CA LEU A 392 -6.56 -12.84 -15.73
C LEU A 392 -5.33 -13.32 -16.51
N PRO A 393 -5.13 -14.63 -16.72
CA PRO A 393 -4.03 -15.15 -17.53
C PRO A 393 -4.24 -14.81 -19.01
N LYS A 394 -3.16 -14.54 -19.75
CA LYS A 394 -3.23 -14.10 -21.16
C LYS A 394 -3.53 -15.25 -22.14
N GLU A 395 -3.25 -16.50 -21.77
CA GLU A 395 -3.53 -17.70 -22.57
C GLU A 395 -4.34 -18.70 -21.74
N GLY A 396 -5.28 -19.42 -22.38
CA GLY A 396 -6.13 -20.39 -21.69
C GLY A 396 -7.19 -19.76 -20.77
N VAL A 397 -7.74 -18.60 -21.14
CA VAL A 397 -8.71 -17.85 -20.35
C VAL A 397 -9.93 -18.71 -20.01
N SER A 398 -10.06 -19.05 -18.73
CA SER A 398 -11.28 -19.69 -18.22
C SER A 398 -12.32 -18.62 -17.88
N TYR A 399 -13.38 -18.56 -18.71
CA TYR A 399 -14.55 -17.71 -18.46
C TYR A 399 -15.11 -17.94 -17.04
N TRP A 400 -15.21 -19.21 -16.62
CA TRP A 400 -15.82 -19.60 -15.36
C TRP A 400 -14.98 -19.24 -14.12
N ALA A 401 -13.67 -19.18 -14.25
CA ALA A 401 -12.79 -18.89 -13.11
C ALA A 401 -12.64 -17.39 -12.83
N TYR A 402 -12.71 -16.55 -13.87
CA TYR A 402 -12.39 -15.13 -13.74
C TYR A 402 -13.53 -14.20 -14.18
N ILE A 403 -14.01 -14.36 -15.41
CA ILE A 403 -14.96 -13.42 -16.01
C ILE A 403 -16.35 -13.59 -15.38
N PHE A 404 -16.84 -14.81 -15.24
CA PHE A 404 -18.13 -15.08 -14.61
C PHE A 404 -18.18 -14.58 -13.15
N PRO A 405 -17.21 -14.89 -12.26
CA PRO A 405 -17.20 -14.35 -10.91
C PRO A 405 -17.03 -12.82 -10.87
N ALA A 406 -16.26 -12.24 -11.80
CA ALA A 406 -16.11 -10.79 -11.89
C ALA A 406 -17.43 -10.09 -12.24
N MET A 407 -18.24 -10.69 -13.13
CA MET A 407 -19.57 -10.20 -13.44
C MET A 407 -20.49 -10.26 -12.22
N ILE A 408 -20.48 -11.35 -11.46
CA ILE A 408 -21.28 -11.46 -10.23
C ILE A 408 -20.85 -10.43 -9.18
N CYS A 409 -19.53 -10.27 -8.96
CA CYS A 409 -19.00 -9.27 -8.03
C CYS A 409 -19.34 -7.84 -8.46
N GLY A 410 -19.28 -7.55 -9.76
CA GLY A 410 -19.66 -6.26 -10.32
C GLY A 410 -21.12 -5.93 -10.07
N THR A 411 -22.02 -6.91 -10.26
CA THR A 411 -23.44 -6.76 -9.96
C THR A 411 -23.69 -6.50 -8.48
N VAL A 412 -23.08 -7.30 -7.60
CA VAL A 412 -23.18 -7.12 -6.14
C VAL A 412 -22.72 -5.73 -5.74
N GLY A 413 -21.66 -5.20 -6.37
CA GLY A 413 -21.18 -3.83 -6.13
C GLY A 413 -22.18 -2.76 -6.57
N VAL A 414 -22.64 -2.79 -7.82
CA VAL A 414 -23.45 -1.70 -8.38
C VAL A 414 -24.87 -1.66 -7.81
N ASP A 415 -25.54 -2.81 -7.77
CA ASP A 415 -26.98 -2.87 -7.48
C ASP A 415 -27.27 -2.75 -5.99
N ILE A 416 -26.39 -3.29 -5.12
CA ILE A 416 -26.54 -3.11 -3.68
C ILE A 416 -26.31 -1.64 -3.30
N THR A 417 -25.28 -0.99 -3.85
CA THR A 417 -25.02 0.44 -3.61
C THR A 417 -26.19 1.31 -4.07
N TYR A 418 -26.76 1.04 -5.25
CA TYR A 418 -27.91 1.78 -5.76
C TYR A 418 -29.14 1.62 -4.87
N ASN A 419 -29.47 0.39 -4.50
CA ASN A 419 -30.65 0.09 -3.68
C ASN A 419 -30.54 0.67 -2.27
N ILE A 420 -29.38 0.57 -1.61
CA ILE A 420 -29.18 1.17 -0.28
C ILE A 420 -29.31 2.69 -0.34
N THR A 421 -28.76 3.31 -1.39
CA THR A 421 -28.87 4.76 -1.58
C THR A 421 -30.32 5.18 -1.71
N ASN A 422 -31.09 4.52 -2.59
CA ASN A 422 -32.50 4.83 -2.76
C ASN A 422 -33.33 4.61 -1.50
N VAL A 423 -33.07 3.53 -0.75
CA VAL A 423 -33.74 3.29 0.54
C VAL A 423 -33.37 4.38 1.54
N PHE A 424 -32.08 4.70 1.71
CA PHE A 424 -31.63 5.74 2.63
C PHE A 424 -32.28 7.11 2.31
N LEU A 425 -32.30 7.50 1.03
CA LEU A 425 -32.91 8.76 0.60
C LEU A 425 -34.42 8.79 0.88
N THR A 426 -35.12 7.68 0.67
CA THR A 426 -36.58 7.60 0.87
C THR A 426 -36.99 7.44 2.34
N THR A 427 -36.12 6.89 3.19
CA THR A 427 -36.41 6.72 4.64
C THR A 427 -36.00 7.91 5.49
N THR A 428 -34.91 8.59 5.13
CA THR A 428 -34.31 9.63 5.99
C THR A 428 -34.80 11.03 5.65
N LEU A 429 -35.25 11.27 4.41
CA LEU A 429 -35.66 12.59 3.96
C LEU A 429 -37.20 12.76 3.91
N PRO A 430 -37.72 13.96 4.22
CA PRO A 430 -39.14 14.28 4.05
C PRO A 430 -39.62 14.10 2.61
N GLU A 431 -40.88 13.71 2.41
CA GLU A 431 -41.45 13.38 1.09
C GLU A 431 -41.28 14.49 0.04
N LYS A 432 -41.31 15.76 0.47
CA LYS A 432 -41.09 16.95 -0.38
C LYS A 432 -39.63 17.11 -0.86
N GLN A 433 -38.67 16.45 -0.23
CA GLN A 433 -37.23 16.58 -0.52
C GLN A 433 -36.64 15.31 -1.16
N GLN A 434 -37.38 14.19 -1.17
CA GLN A 434 -36.90 12.91 -1.70
C GLN A 434 -36.58 12.96 -3.20
N GLY A 435 -37.44 13.58 -4.01
CA GLY A 435 -37.21 13.72 -5.46
C GLY A 435 -35.95 14.53 -5.79
N LEU A 436 -35.71 15.59 -5.03
CA LEU A 436 -34.52 16.42 -5.16
C LEU A 436 -33.25 15.68 -4.72
N ALA A 437 -33.32 14.93 -3.63
CA ALA A 437 -32.19 14.16 -3.14
C ALA A 437 -31.80 13.00 -4.06
N ALA A 438 -32.81 12.33 -4.64
CA ALA A 438 -32.61 11.34 -5.70
C ALA A 438 -31.99 11.98 -6.95
N ALA A 439 -32.37 13.21 -7.29
CA ALA A 439 -31.76 13.96 -8.37
C ALA A 439 -30.28 14.27 -8.09
N VAL A 440 -29.95 14.73 -6.87
CA VAL A 440 -28.55 14.96 -6.45
C VAL A 440 -27.74 13.67 -6.51
N ALA A 441 -28.27 12.56 -6.01
CA ALA A 441 -27.61 11.27 -6.05
C ALA A 441 -27.32 10.86 -7.50
N ASN A 442 -28.33 10.83 -8.39
CA ASN A 442 -28.14 10.47 -9.80
C ASN A 442 -27.16 11.39 -10.54
N SER A 443 -27.18 12.70 -10.26
CA SER A 443 -26.16 13.63 -10.76
C SER A 443 -24.76 13.20 -10.32
N VAL A 444 -24.56 12.86 -9.05
CA VAL A 444 -23.26 12.39 -8.54
C VAL A 444 -22.84 11.06 -9.18
N LEU A 445 -23.77 10.13 -9.44
CA LEU A 445 -23.48 8.88 -10.14
C LEU A 445 -22.92 9.11 -11.55
N PHE A 446 -23.60 9.96 -12.33
CA PHE A 446 -23.18 10.28 -13.70
C PHE A 446 -21.85 11.05 -13.74
N LEU A 447 -21.66 12.01 -12.83
CA LEU A 447 -20.43 12.80 -12.74
C LEU A 447 -19.24 11.96 -12.24
N GLY A 448 -19.46 11.04 -11.29
CA GLY A 448 -18.44 10.13 -10.79
C GLY A 448 -17.91 9.21 -11.87
N SER A 449 -18.83 8.53 -12.58
CA SER A 449 -18.52 7.65 -13.72
C SER A 449 -17.67 8.36 -14.79
N TYR A 450 -17.95 9.64 -15.06
CA TYR A 450 -17.19 10.46 -16.00
C TYR A 450 -15.79 10.81 -15.49
N TYR A 451 -15.68 11.33 -14.26
CA TYR A 451 -14.42 11.91 -13.75
C TYR A 451 -13.30 10.88 -13.65
N MET A 452 -13.62 9.72 -13.07
CA MET A 452 -12.63 8.69 -12.76
C MET A 452 -12.15 7.95 -14.02
N LEU A 453 -13.02 7.79 -15.02
CA LEU A 453 -12.69 7.20 -16.31
C LEU A 453 -11.45 7.83 -16.97
N LYS A 454 -11.28 9.16 -16.81
CA LYS A 454 -10.25 9.94 -17.50
C LYS A 454 -9.01 10.26 -16.67
N ARG A 455 -9.13 10.29 -15.33
CA ARG A 455 -7.96 10.45 -14.44
C ARG A 455 -6.96 9.29 -14.55
N LEU A 456 -7.44 8.09 -14.88
CA LEU A 456 -6.61 6.88 -15.04
C LEU A 456 -6.09 6.65 -16.47
N THR A 457 -6.74 7.19 -17.51
CA THR A 457 -6.15 7.26 -18.86
C THR A 457 -4.99 8.28 -18.94
N PHE A 458 -4.76 9.04 -17.86
CA PHE A 458 -3.85 10.16 -17.79
C PHE A 458 -2.38 9.79 -17.50
N ASN A 459 -2.09 8.57 -17.03
CA ASN A 459 -0.76 8.23 -16.51
C ASN A 459 -0.17 6.95 -17.13
N ASP A 460 -0.28 6.81 -18.46
CA ASP A 460 0.43 5.78 -19.24
C ASP A 460 1.97 5.93 -19.22
N HIS A 461 2.51 6.92 -18.49
CA HIS A 461 3.94 7.06 -18.22
C HIS A 461 4.32 7.11 -16.73
N SER A 462 3.39 6.97 -15.78
CA SER A 462 3.73 7.17 -14.35
C SER A 462 2.99 6.32 -13.31
N ASP A 463 1.89 5.60 -13.62
CA ASP A 463 1.06 4.98 -12.57
C ASP A 463 0.95 3.44 -12.55
N LEU A 464 1.82 2.71 -13.27
CA LEU A 464 1.97 1.27 -12.99
C LEU A 464 2.43 1.00 -11.52
N VAL A 465 2.90 2.04 -10.83
CA VAL A 465 3.32 2.03 -9.42
C VAL A 465 2.12 2.12 -8.47
N THR A 466 1.03 2.80 -8.82
CA THR A 466 0.03 3.28 -7.84
C THR A 466 -1.02 2.22 -7.45
N VAL A 467 -1.45 1.38 -8.41
CA VAL A 467 -2.39 0.26 -8.15
C VAL A 467 -1.68 -0.89 -7.44
N THR A 468 -0.41 -1.13 -7.78
CA THR A 468 0.44 -2.14 -7.17
C THR A 468 0.75 -1.79 -5.71
N THR A 469 0.97 -0.50 -5.40
CA THR A 469 1.33 -0.03 -4.05
C THR A 469 0.14 -0.02 -3.07
N LEU A 470 -1.09 0.23 -3.54
CA LEU A 470 -2.27 0.21 -2.67
C LEU A 470 -2.72 -1.21 -2.31
N GLY A 471 -2.63 -2.16 -3.25
CA GLY A 471 -2.80 -3.59 -2.97
C GLY A 471 -1.75 -4.11 -1.97
N TYR A 472 -0.51 -3.65 -2.12
CA TYR A 472 0.61 -3.95 -1.21
C TYR A 472 0.38 -3.41 0.22
N PHE A 473 -0.21 -2.22 0.35
CA PHE A 473 -0.51 -1.60 1.63
C PHE A 473 -1.66 -2.31 2.36
N MET A 474 -2.68 -2.80 1.64
CA MET A 474 -3.82 -3.50 2.26
C MET A 474 -3.49 -4.95 2.69
N ASP A 475 -2.65 -5.66 1.93
CA ASP A 475 -2.18 -7.00 2.34
C ASP A 475 -1.25 -6.94 3.57
N GLN A 476 -0.43 -5.89 3.71
CA GLN A 476 0.40 -5.72 4.91
C GLN A 476 -0.41 -5.38 6.17
N ILE A 477 -1.45 -4.54 6.08
CA ILE A 477 -2.31 -4.25 7.24
C ILE A 477 -2.99 -5.54 7.74
N LYS A 478 -3.27 -6.47 6.83
CA LYS A 478 -3.90 -7.75 7.14
C LYS A 478 -2.93 -8.73 7.83
N SER A 479 -1.68 -8.82 7.38
CA SER A 479 -0.68 -9.71 8.02
C SER A 479 -0.26 -9.24 9.42
N PHE A 480 -0.25 -7.93 9.68
CA PHE A 480 0.14 -7.38 11.00
C PHE A 480 -0.99 -7.35 12.03
N THR A 481 -2.26 -7.51 11.62
CA THR A 481 -3.41 -7.61 12.55
C THR A 481 -3.64 -9.03 13.07
N GLU A 482 -2.96 -10.03 12.50
CA GLU A 482 -3.13 -11.46 12.85
C GLU A 482 -2.10 -12.01 13.86
N GLU A 483 -1.08 -11.25 14.28
CA GLU A 483 -0.16 -11.69 15.34
C GLU A 483 -0.71 -11.37 16.75
N ARG A 484 -1.56 -12.27 17.26
CA ARG A 484 -1.67 -12.57 18.70
C ARG A 484 -1.00 -13.92 18.96
N PRO A 485 -0.33 -14.11 20.11
CA PRO A 485 0.34 -15.38 20.40
C PRO A 485 -0.72 -16.48 20.65
N PRO A 486 -0.49 -17.73 20.23
CA PRO A 486 -1.41 -18.81 20.53
C PRO A 486 -1.15 -19.35 21.94
N GLU A 487 -2.11 -19.13 22.85
CA GLU A 487 -2.36 -20.01 23.98
C GLU A 487 -3.18 -21.22 23.49
N ASP A 488 -2.69 -22.42 23.84
CA ASP A 488 -3.37 -23.72 23.97
C ASP A 488 -4.56 -24.09 23.07
N ALA A 489 -4.41 -25.15 22.26
CA ALA A 489 -5.25 -26.36 22.34
C ALA A 489 -4.93 -27.39 21.23
N PHE A 490 -4.64 -28.62 21.66
CA PHE A 490 -4.74 -29.86 20.88
C PHE A 490 -6.18 -30.07 20.36
N GLY A 491 -6.34 -30.63 19.15
CA GLY A 491 -7.63 -31.17 18.72
C GLY A 491 -7.72 -31.57 17.23
N THR A 492 -7.79 -32.87 16.99
CA THR A 492 -7.93 -33.56 15.70
C THR A 492 -9.23 -33.31 14.91
N SER A 493 -9.09 -33.34 13.58
CA SER A 493 -9.93 -34.09 12.60
C SER A 493 -10.71 -33.32 11.52
N GLN A 494 -10.35 -33.68 10.29
CA GLN A 494 -11.16 -33.96 9.09
C GLN A 494 -12.08 -32.88 8.48
N SER A 495 -11.75 -32.51 7.24
CA SER A 495 -12.78 -32.32 6.21
C SER A 495 -12.46 -33.16 4.96
N LYS A 496 -13.42 -33.98 4.56
CA LYS A 496 -13.47 -34.76 3.32
C LYS A 496 -13.99 -33.87 2.19
N ARG A 497 -13.38 -33.91 1.00
CA ARG A 497 -14.07 -33.80 -0.30
C ARG A 497 -13.41 -34.75 -1.30
N ALA A 498 -14.26 -35.48 -2.03
CA ALA A 498 -13.95 -36.69 -2.77
C ALA A 498 -13.07 -36.47 -4.01
N LEU A 499 -12.07 -37.34 -4.13
CA LEU A 499 -11.15 -37.55 -5.25
C LEU A 499 -11.81 -38.40 -6.36
N ALA A 500 -11.52 -38.09 -7.63
CA ALA A 500 -11.29 -39.14 -8.61
C ALA A 500 -10.04 -39.92 -8.15
N GLY A 501 -10.17 -41.23 -7.97
CA GLY A 501 -9.29 -42.01 -7.11
C GLY A 501 -7.81 -42.03 -7.54
N PRO A 502 -6.85 -42.00 -6.59
CA PRO A 502 -5.44 -42.20 -6.88
C PRO A 502 -5.12 -43.65 -7.26
N TYR A 503 -4.36 -43.84 -8.33
CA TYR A 503 -3.82 -45.13 -8.75
C TYR A 503 -2.49 -45.40 -8.03
N ARG A 504 -2.44 -46.45 -7.21
CA ARG A 504 -1.25 -46.83 -6.44
C ARG A 504 -0.26 -47.59 -7.33
N LEU A 505 0.96 -47.07 -7.47
CA LEU A 505 1.98 -47.68 -8.32
C LEU A 505 2.90 -48.63 -7.55
N PHE A 506 3.39 -48.22 -6.37
CA PHE A 506 4.26 -49.00 -5.48
C PHE A 506 4.40 -48.30 -4.12
N GLY A 507 4.37 -49.02 -3.00
CA GLY A 507 4.56 -48.44 -1.67
C GLY A 507 3.54 -47.34 -1.37
N ASN A 508 4.00 -46.19 -0.85
CA ASN A 508 3.16 -45.00 -0.62
C ASN A 508 3.12 -44.04 -1.83
N LEU A 509 3.52 -44.50 -3.03
CA LEU A 509 3.53 -43.70 -4.24
C LEU A 509 2.22 -43.86 -5.01
N PHE A 510 1.46 -42.76 -5.08
CA PHE A 510 0.16 -42.67 -5.74
C PHE A 510 0.23 -41.68 -6.91
N LEU A 511 -0.36 -42.04 -8.05
CA LEU A 511 -0.48 -41.18 -9.22
C LEU A 511 -1.96 -40.96 -9.60
N PRO A 512 -2.29 -39.87 -10.31
CA PRO A 512 -3.59 -39.73 -10.94
C PRO A 512 -3.82 -40.83 -12.00
N GLU A 513 -5.07 -41.28 -12.15
CA GLU A 513 -5.43 -42.42 -13.00
C GLU A 513 -5.05 -42.18 -14.48
N PRO A 514 -4.21 -43.03 -15.12
CA PRO A 514 -3.76 -42.80 -16.49
C PRO A 514 -4.88 -43.07 -17.52
N PRO A 515 -4.76 -42.52 -18.76
CA PRO A 515 -5.72 -42.77 -19.84
C PRO A 515 -5.88 -44.27 -20.12
N LEU A 516 -7.10 -44.72 -20.46
CA LEU A 516 -7.47 -46.14 -20.68
C LEU A 516 -6.47 -46.95 -21.55
N LYS A 517 -5.78 -46.31 -22.50
CA LYS A 517 -4.80 -46.94 -23.42
C LYS A 517 -3.43 -47.26 -22.80
N LEU A 518 -3.09 -46.69 -21.64
CA LEU A 518 -1.82 -46.91 -20.93
C LEU A 518 -1.96 -47.89 -19.75
N ARG A 519 -3.20 -48.23 -19.40
CA ARG A 519 -3.53 -49.05 -18.23
C ARG A 519 -2.98 -50.48 -18.37
N ASP A 520 -3.12 -51.07 -19.55
CA ASP A 520 -2.65 -52.43 -19.85
C ASP A 520 -1.11 -52.54 -19.75
N LYS A 521 -0.36 -51.56 -20.25
CA LYS A 521 1.11 -51.52 -20.14
C LYS A 521 1.61 -51.30 -18.71
N LEU A 522 0.82 -50.58 -17.91
CA LEU A 522 1.14 -50.31 -16.52
C LEU A 522 0.86 -51.55 -15.65
N ASP A 523 -0.15 -52.34 -16.01
CA ASP A 523 -0.39 -53.67 -15.42
C ASP A 523 0.65 -54.72 -15.86
N GLU A 524 1.25 -54.60 -17.06
CA GLU A 524 2.41 -55.42 -17.46
C GLU A 524 3.68 -55.15 -16.61
N LEU A 525 3.85 -53.92 -16.12
CA LEU A 525 4.95 -53.53 -15.23
C LEU A 525 4.72 -53.91 -13.76
N ARG A 526 3.45 -54.05 -13.37
CA ARG A 526 3.01 -54.31 -12.00
C ARG A 526 3.67 -55.53 -11.32
N PRO A 527 3.81 -56.71 -11.95
CA PRO A 527 4.44 -57.85 -11.28
C PRO A 527 5.93 -57.63 -10.95
N TYR A 528 6.70 -56.97 -11.84
CA TYR A 528 8.10 -56.63 -11.58
C TYR A 528 8.26 -55.60 -10.46
N LEU A 529 7.32 -54.66 -10.39
CA LEU A 529 7.28 -53.67 -9.30
C LEU A 529 6.85 -54.33 -7.99
N LEU A 530 5.90 -55.26 -7.98
CA LEU A 530 5.50 -55.98 -6.75
C LEU A 530 6.60 -56.90 -6.22
N GLU A 531 7.42 -57.48 -7.10
CA GLU A 531 8.58 -58.29 -6.72
C GLU A 531 9.65 -57.45 -5.99
N LEU A 532 9.78 -56.16 -6.35
CA LEU A 532 10.59 -55.18 -5.62
C LEU A 532 9.98 -54.79 -4.26
N GLU A 533 8.66 -54.89 -4.07
CA GLU A 533 7.95 -54.35 -2.89
C GLU A 533 8.05 -55.30 -1.69
N ASN A 534 8.09 -56.60 -1.97
CA ASN A 534 8.05 -57.65 -0.97
C ASN A 534 9.42 -58.31 -0.71
N ARG A 535 10.52 -57.64 -1.05
CA ARG A 535 11.86 -58.26 -1.02
C ARG A 535 12.49 -58.26 0.37
N GLU A 536 12.88 -59.42 0.85
CA GLU A 536 13.95 -59.57 1.84
C GLU A 536 15.32 -59.55 1.13
N LYS A 537 16.29 -58.85 1.73
CA LYS A 537 17.57 -58.30 1.21
C LYS A 537 18.50 -59.15 0.30
N SER A 538 18.15 -60.34 -0.20
CA SER A 538 19.15 -61.30 -0.76
C SER A 538 18.94 -61.89 -2.17
N THR A 539 17.86 -61.63 -2.93
CA THR A 539 17.69 -62.20 -4.29
C THR A 539 18.22 -61.32 -5.43
N GLU A 540 19.14 -61.80 -6.27
CA GLU A 540 19.65 -61.09 -7.46
C GLU A 540 18.50 -60.65 -8.37
N ILE A 541 18.48 -59.36 -8.74
CA ILE A 541 17.45 -58.79 -9.62
C ILE A 541 18.07 -58.60 -11.00
N ASP A 542 17.36 -59.05 -12.03
CA ASP A 542 17.68 -58.72 -13.42
C ASP A 542 17.35 -57.25 -13.69
N HIS A 543 18.31 -56.38 -13.37
CA HIS A 543 18.20 -54.94 -13.55
C HIS A 543 18.03 -54.54 -15.02
N GLU A 544 18.47 -55.38 -15.95
CA GLU A 544 18.40 -55.13 -17.37
C GLU A 544 16.96 -55.29 -17.86
N ALA A 545 16.29 -56.38 -17.48
CA ALA A 545 14.89 -56.63 -17.80
C ALA A 545 13.94 -55.54 -17.24
N ILE A 546 14.16 -55.07 -16.02
CA ILE A 546 13.34 -54.01 -15.41
C ILE A 546 13.58 -52.67 -16.12
N SER A 547 14.85 -52.34 -16.40
CA SER A 547 15.22 -51.11 -17.11
C SER A 547 14.63 -51.08 -18.53
N GLU A 548 14.66 -52.21 -19.23
CA GLU A 548 14.09 -52.33 -20.57
C GLU A 548 12.57 -52.12 -20.55
N LYS A 549 11.84 -52.77 -19.62
CA LYS A 549 10.38 -52.61 -19.50
C LYS A 549 9.98 -51.19 -19.12
N LEU A 550 10.72 -50.53 -18.23
CA LEU A 550 10.51 -49.12 -17.87
C LEU A 550 10.74 -48.18 -19.06
N CYS A 551 11.79 -48.43 -19.84
CA CYS A 551 12.09 -47.65 -21.05
C CYS A 551 10.99 -47.84 -22.11
N THR A 552 10.49 -49.06 -22.27
CA THR A 552 9.40 -49.37 -23.22
C THR A 552 8.09 -48.69 -22.85
N PHE A 553 7.80 -48.56 -21.54
CA PHE A 553 6.65 -47.81 -21.04
C PHE A 553 6.81 -46.31 -21.30
N GLN A 554 7.98 -45.74 -21.01
CA GLN A 554 8.27 -44.33 -21.26
C GLN A 554 8.12 -43.99 -22.74
N LEU A 555 8.67 -44.81 -23.64
CA LEU A 555 8.49 -44.66 -25.09
C LEU A 555 7.03 -44.70 -25.53
N ALA A 556 6.21 -45.56 -24.92
CA ALA A 556 4.78 -45.67 -25.22
C ALA A 556 3.99 -44.46 -24.71
N GLU A 557 4.35 -43.94 -23.54
CA GLU A 557 3.82 -42.69 -22.99
C GLU A 557 4.20 -41.53 -23.93
N THR A 558 5.47 -41.39 -24.32
CA THR A 558 5.90 -40.30 -25.20
C THR A 558 5.27 -40.39 -26.60
N GLN A 559 5.07 -41.59 -27.14
CA GLN A 559 4.31 -41.78 -28.39
C GLN A 559 2.84 -41.39 -28.28
N LEU A 560 2.22 -41.59 -27.10
CA LEU A 560 0.84 -41.16 -26.85
C LEU A 560 0.73 -39.63 -26.78
N TRP A 561 1.77 -38.98 -26.24
CA TRP A 561 1.90 -37.52 -26.12
C TRP A 561 2.60 -36.84 -27.31
N LYS A 562 3.08 -37.63 -28.29
CA LYS A 562 3.63 -37.26 -29.61
C LYS A 562 4.99 -36.51 -29.67
N ASP A 563 5.87 -36.67 -28.68
CA ASP A 563 7.25 -36.12 -28.75
C ASP A 563 8.33 -37.21 -28.89
N PRO A 564 9.33 -37.07 -29.79
CA PRO A 564 10.43 -38.02 -29.91
C PRO A 564 11.63 -37.64 -29.01
N LEU A 565 12.27 -38.65 -28.38
CA LEU A 565 13.51 -38.47 -27.61
C LEU A 565 14.75 -38.34 -28.52
N PRO A 566 15.71 -37.43 -28.23
CA PRO A 566 16.97 -37.34 -28.95
C PRO A 566 17.86 -38.59 -28.74
N ASN A 567 18.36 -39.16 -29.84
CA ASN A 567 19.06 -40.46 -29.92
C ASN A 567 20.50 -40.54 -29.32
N ARG A 568 20.91 -39.69 -28.38
CA ARG A 568 22.23 -39.81 -27.73
C ARG A 568 22.23 -39.36 -26.27
N CYS A 569 21.90 -40.27 -25.37
CA CYS A 569 22.21 -40.15 -23.94
C CYS A 569 23.01 -41.37 -23.47
N ALA A 570 24.27 -41.44 -23.89
CA ALA A 570 25.25 -42.31 -23.25
C ALA A 570 26.57 -41.55 -23.22
N GLU A 571 26.91 -40.95 -22.07
CA GLU A 571 28.18 -41.25 -21.39
C GLU A 571 28.46 -40.38 -20.16
N HIS A 572 27.92 -39.18 -19.99
CA HIS A 572 28.20 -38.39 -18.78
C HIS A 572 27.01 -37.57 -18.29
N ILE A 573 26.21 -38.12 -17.37
CA ILE A 573 25.17 -37.36 -16.66
C ILE A 573 25.22 -37.69 -15.16
N VAL A 574 25.54 -36.66 -14.37
CA VAL A 574 25.29 -36.61 -12.92
C VAL A 574 23.77 -36.65 -12.72
N ARG A 575 23.26 -37.63 -11.96
CA ARG A 575 21.82 -37.89 -11.83
C ARG A 575 21.18 -37.00 -10.75
N PRO A 576 20.09 -36.25 -11.03
CA PRO A 576 19.40 -35.44 -10.03
C PRO A 576 18.72 -36.30 -8.95
N SER A 577 18.83 -35.90 -7.68
CA SER A 577 18.30 -36.60 -6.48
C SER A 577 16.76 -36.71 -6.42
N GLY A 578 16.04 -36.09 -7.35
CA GLY A 578 14.59 -36.20 -7.50
C GLY A 578 14.11 -37.18 -8.58
N SER A 579 14.99 -37.66 -9.47
CA SER A 579 14.58 -38.48 -10.61
C SER A 579 14.10 -39.87 -10.18
N TRP A 580 13.13 -40.42 -10.94
CA TRP A 580 12.61 -41.78 -10.75
C TRP A 580 13.73 -42.82 -10.65
N HIS A 581 14.75 -42.70 -11.51
CA HIS A 581 15.92 -43.58 -11.55
C HIS A 581 16.83 -43.43 -10.32
N ALA A 582 16.95 -42.23 -9.73
CA ALA A 582 17.73 -42.02 -8.50
C ALA A 582 17.01 -42.58 -7.27
N ARG A 583 15.68 -42.48 -7.22
CA ARG A 583 14.86 -43.06 -6.15
C ARG A 583 14.85 -44.60 -6.19
N ILE A 584 14.80 -45.18 -7.39
CA ILE A 584 14.97 -46.63 -7.59
C ILE A 584 16.38 -47.08 -7.18
N ALA A 585 17.44 -46.38 -7.60
CA ALA A 585 18.82 -46.73 -7.24
C ALA A 585 19.07 -46.66 -5.73
N HIS A 586 18.49 -45.68 -5.05
CA HIS A 586 18.54 -45.53 -3.59
C HIS A 586 17.85 -46.69 -2.86
N HIS A 587 16.69 -47.15 -3.35
CA HIS A 587 15.99 -48.31 -2.78
C HIS A 587 16.63 -49.66 -3.11
N LEU A 588 17.36 -49.75 -4.22
CA LEU A 588 18.13 -50.93 -4.59
C LEU A 588 19.49 -51.03 -3.90
N HIS A 589 19.85 -50.06 -3.04
CA HIS A 589 21.15 -49.96 -2.35
C HIS A 589 22.37 -50.05 -3.27
N ASN A 590 22.24 -49.61 -4.53
CA ASN A 590 23.36 -49.55 -5.45
C ASN A 590 24.07 -48.20 -5.30
N PRO A 591 25.40 -48.15 -5.10
CA PRO A 591 26.12 -46.89 -4.93
C PRO A 591 26.02 -46.07 -6.22
N SER A 592 25.47 -44.85 -6.12
CA SER A 592 25.44 -43.93 -7.25
C SER A 592 26.85 -43.45 -7.58
N TYR A 593 27.17 -43.40 -8.87
CA TYR A 593 28.46 -42.94 -9.45
C TYR A 593 28.94 -41.56 -8.97
N THR A 594 28.15 -40.83 -8.18
CA THR A 594 28.50 -39.55 -7.55
C THR A 594 29.44 -39.68 -6.35
N THR A 595 29.70 -40.88 -5.84
CA THR A 595 30.44 -41.09 -4.57
C THR A 595 31.91 -41.48 -4.72
N LEU A 596 32.43 -41.69 -5.93
CA LEU A 596 33.74 -42.32 -6.12
C LEU A 596 34.94 -41.37 -6.34
N HIS A 597 34.75 -40.04 -6.39
CA HIS A 597 35.86 -39.09 -6.63
C HIS A 597 35.87 -37.86 -5.71
N ALA A 598 35.73 -38.06 -4.40
CA ALA A 598 36.08 -37.06 -3.39
C ALA A 598 37.49 -37.32 -2.81
N LYS A 599 38.54 -37.01 -3.58
CA LYS A 599 39.86 -36.71 -2.99
C LYS A 599 39.86 -35.22 -2.66
N ASN A 600 39.45 -34.88 -1.43
CA ASN A 600 39.88 -33.71 -0.63
C ASN A 600 38.89 -33.34 0.52
N GLY A 601 38.41 -34.33 1.26
CA GLY A 601 38.32 -34.18 2.72
C GLY A 601 37.21 -33.33 3.36
N GLU A 602 36.07 -33.10 2.72
CA GLU A 602 34.87 -32.63 3.44
C GLU A 602 33.99 -33.81 3.87
N VAL A 603 33.90 -34.02 5.18
CA VAL A 603 32.95 -34.93 5.82
C VAL A 603 31.59 -34.23 5.84
N ALA A 604 30.59 -34.89 5.27
CA ALA A 604 29.20 -34.47 5.32
C ALA A 604 28.65 -34.51 6.75
N ASP A 605 27.82 -33.53 7.13
CA ASP A 605 26.77 -33.77 8.11
C ASP A 605 25.49 -32.97 7.82
N ALA A 606 24.40 -33.55 8.30
CA ALA A 606 23.02 -33.49 7.85
C ALA A 606 22.26 -32.23 8.31
N THR A 607 21.56 -31.57 7.37
CA THR A 607 20.29 -30.86 7.64
C THR A 607 19.52 -30.34 6.41
N ASN A 608 19.95 -30.57 5.17
CA ASN A 608 19.25 -30.01 3.99
C ASN A 608 18.36 -31.00 3.22
N GLY A 609 17.58 -31.82 3.93
CA GLY A 609 16.71 -32.84 3.32
C GLY A 609 15.24 -32.46 3.12
N CYS A 610 14.70 -31.49 3.86
CA CYS A 610 13.25 -31.20 3.81
C CYS A 610 12.87 -29.93 3.04
N THR A 611 13.80 -28.99 2.82
CA THR A 611 13.49 -27.71 2.17
C THR A 611 13.54 -27.77 0.64
N ALA A 612 14.21 -28.77 0.05
CA ALA A 612 14.27 -28.97 -1.39
C ALA A 612 13.09 -29.79 -1.97
N LEU A 613 12.12 -30.17 -1.13
CA LEU A 613 10.96 -30.99 -1.53
C LEU A 613 9.69 -30.15 -1.81
N ILE A 614 9.71 -28.84 -1.55
CA ILE A 614 8.58 -27.93 -1.84
C ILE A 614 8.85 -27.07 -3.09
N MET A 615 10.10 -26.96 -3.55
CA MET A 615 10.42 -26.22 -4.77
C MET A 615 11.47 -26.94 -5.62
N ASN A 616 11.06 -27.96 -6.38
CA ASN A 616 11.62 -28.19 -7.72
C ASN A 616 10.93 -29.34 -8.46
N HIS A 617 10.13 -29.04 -9.49
CA HIS A 617 10.09 -29.77 -10.78
C HIS A 617 9.24 -29.05 -11.86
N HIS A 618 9.43 -27.75 -12.03
CA HIS A 618 9.15 -27.08 -13.31
C HIS A 618 10.31 -26.14 -13.64
N TYR A 619 11.45 -26.73 -14.00
CA TYR A 619 12.52 -26.00 -14.68
C TYR A 619 13.03 -26.88 -15.83
N ASP A 620 12.58 -26.55 -17.04
CA ASP A 620 13.17 -27.00 -18.28
C ASP A 620 14.18 -25.92 -18.73
N PRO A 621 15.49 -26.24 -18.88
CA PRO A 621 16.50 -25.25 -19.23
C PRO A 621 16.51 -24.83 -20.71
N GLU A 622 15.74 -25.45 -21.61
CA GLU A 622 15.78 -25.13 -23.05
C GLU A 622 14.41 -24.83 -23.71
N LEU A 623 13.27 -24.90 -23.00
CA LEU A 623 11.94 -24.83 -23.63
C LEU A 623 10.96 -23.72 -23.19
N HIS A 624 11.38 -22.69 -22.46
CA HIS A 624 10.54 -21.49 -22.25
C HIS A 624 11.19 -20.18 -22.69
N PHE A 625 11.20 -20.02 -24.02
CA PHE A 625 11.08 -18.73 -24.67
C PHE A 625 9.59 -18.40 -24.82
N MET A 626 9.09 -17.42 -24.07
CA MET A 626 8.09 -16.41 -24.49
C MET A 626 7.62 -15.62 -23.26
N PHE A 627 8.34 -14.56 -22.90
CA PHE A 627 7.74 -13.27 -22.54
C PHE A 627 8.76 -12.17 -22.82
N ASP A 628 9.17 -12.12 -24.08
CA ASP A 628 9.79 -10.93 -24.64
C ASP A 628 8.75 -10.19 -25.47
N HIS A 629 8.02 -9.25 -24.85
CA HIS A 629 7.40 -8.18 -25.64
C HIS A 629 7.14 -6.85 -24.92
N PHE A 630 7.78 -6.55 -23.78
CA PHE A 630 7.75 -5.17 -23.27
C PHE A 630 9.09 -4.61 -22.79
N HIS A 631 10.21 -5.32 -23.03
CA HIS A 631 11.56 -4.79 -22.75
C HIS A 631 12.47 -4.69 -23.99
N ARG A 632 11.99 -5.06 -25.19
CA ARG A 632 12.71 -4.88 -26.47
C ARG A 632 12.09 -3.80 -27.38
N ARG A 633 11.89 -2.59 -26.86
CA ARG A 633 11.95 -1.40 -27.73
C ARG A 633 13.26 -0.69 -27.43
N GLU A 634 14.19 -0.85 -28.37
CA GLU A 634 15.58 -0.37 -28.34
C GLU A 634 15.70 1.15 -28.19
N ASP A 635 14.59 1.88 -28.27
CA ASP A 635 14.63 3.34 -28.44
C ASP A 635 14.41 4.13 -27.12
N PHE A 636 13.99 3.47 -26.03
CA PHE A 636 13.57 4.17 -24.79
C PHE A 636 14.05 3.56 -23.47
N CYS A 637 14.88 2.51 -23.47
CA CYS A 637 15.43 1.94 -22.23
C CYS A 637 16.83 2.51 -21.91
N PRO A 638 17.03 3.28 -20.83
CA PRO A 638 18.35 3.74 -20.40
C PRO A 638 19.30 2.59 -20.03
N PHE A 639 18.79 1.36 -19.91
CA PHE A 639 19.53 0.19 -19.44
C PHE A 639 20.16 -0.67 -20.56
N ALA A 640 19.91 -0.36 -21.83
CA ALA A 640 20.56 -1.06 -22.96
C ALA A 640 22.09 -0.85 -23.03
N LYS A 641 22.63 0.05 -22.21
CA LYS A 641 24.06 0.41 -22.15
C LYS A 641 24.86 -0.33 -21.07
N TYR A 642 24.23 -1.17 -20.24
CA TYR A 642 24.92 -1.88 -19.17
C TYR A 642 25.33 -3.30 -19.58
N PRO A 643 26.45 -3.83 -19.05
CA PRO A 643 26.87 -5.21 -19.24
C PRO A 643 25.79 -6.24 -18.84
N ASP A 644 25.77 -7.38 -19.54
CA ASP A 644 24.74 -8.43 -19.42
C ASP A 644 24.56 -8.98 -18.00
N HIS A 645 25.62 -8.99 -17.19
CA HIS A 645 25.57 -9.45 -15.81
C HIS A 645 24.76 -8.50 -14.89
N ILE A 646 24.74 -7.19 -15.17
CA ILE A 646 23.91 -6.20 -14.44
C ILE A 646 22.44 -6.33 -14.84
N ARG A 647 22.18 -6.70 -16.10
CA ARG A 647 20.82 -6.92 -16.65
C ARG A 647 20.19 -8.20 -16.10
N ALA A 648 20.93 -9.31 -16.13
CA ALA A 648 20.48 -10.60 -15.57
C ALA A 648 20.26 -10.54 -14.04
N PHE A 649 21.08 -9.74 -13.33
CA PHE A 649 20.90 -9.49 -11.90
C PHE A 649 19.59 -8.74 -11.60
N HIS A 650 19.19 -7.80 -12.45
CA HIS A 650 17.94 -7.04 -12.30
C HIS A 650 16.69 -7.90 -12.50
N GLU A 651 16.69 -8.80 -13.49
CA GLU A 651 15.56 -9.70 -13.78
C GLU A 651 15.32 -10.71 -12.64
N LYS A 652 16.39 -11.17 -11.99
CA LYS A 652 16.31 -12.09 -10.85
C LYS A 652 15.84 -11.41 -9.55
N HIS A 653 16.09 -10.10 -9.40
CA HIS A 653 15.78 -9.32 -8.18
C HIS A 653 14.34 -8.78 -8.10
N THR A 654 13.59 -8.71 -9.21
CA THR A 654 12.21 -8.22 -9.19
C THR A 654 11.28 -9.10 -8.34
N ASN A 655 11.56 -10.41 -8.25
CA ASN A 655 10.87 -11.32 -7.32
C ASN A 655 11.35 -11.19 -5.86
N TRP A 656 12.51 -10.57 -5.61
CA TRP A 656 13.13 -10.34 -4.29
C TRP A 656 12.74 -8.98 -3.69
N ILE A 657 12.50 -7.96 -4.53
CA ILE A 657 11.89 -6.68 -4.14
C ILE A 657 10.47 -6.91 -3.59
N ARG A 658 9.78 -7.96 -4.07
CA ARG A 658 8.48 -8.43 -3.56
C ARG A 658 8.54 -8.96 -2.11
N SER A 659 9.72 -9.28 -1.57
CA SER A 659 9.89 -9.82 -0.20
C SER A 659 10.43 -8.83 0.83
N THR A 660 10.83 -7.61 0.45
CA THR A 660 11.51 -6.71 1.40
C THR A 660 11.31 -5.22 1.07
N LEU A 661 10.44 -4.52 1.81
CA LEU A 661 10.44 -3.05 1.86
C LEU A 661 11.58 -2.47 2.72
N GLN A 662 12.28 -3.34 3.45
CA GLN A 662 13.64 -3.13 3.95
C GLN A 662 14.40 -4.40 3.58
N ALA A 663 15.37 -4.32 2.66
CA ALA A 663 16.26 -5.45 2.45
C ALA A 663 16.98 -5.70 3.78
N LYS A 664 16.55 -6.76 4.50
CA LYS A 664 17.10 -7.07 5.82
C LYS A 664 18.61 -7.20 5.73
N VAL A 665 19.32 -6.79 6.78
CA VAL A 665 20.78 -6.88 6.86
C VAL A 665 21.27 -8.29 6.51
N GLU A 666 20.61 -9.33 7.02
CA GLU A 666 20.93 -10.73 6.74
C GLU A 666 20.80 -11.09 5.25
N ILE A 667 19.80 -10.54 4.58
CA ILE A 667 19.57 -10.80 3.15
C ILE A 667 20.63 -10.10 2.31
N ILE A 668 20.96 -8.84 2.65
CA ILE A 668 22.03 -8.09 1.98
C ILE A 668 23.37 -8.82 2.19
N TYR A 669 23.64 -9.26 3.43
CA TYR A 669 24.84 -10.02 3.75
C TYR A 669 24.91 -11.35 3.00
N GLY A 670 23.84 -12.16 3.00
CA GLY A 670 23.79 -13.43 2.28
C GLY A 670 23.99 -13.26 0.76
N ALA A 671 23.40 -12.22 0.17
CA ALA A 671 23.59 -11.91 -1.25
C ALA A 671 24.99 -11.38 -1.57
N ALA A 672 25.61 -10.61 -0.67
CA ALA A 672 26.91 -9.97 -0.86
C ALA A 672 28.05 -11.00 -1.07
N HIS A 673 27.92 -12.20 -0.51
CA HIS A 673 28.88 -13.29 -0.69
C HIS A 673 29.04 -13.69 -2.17
N ASN A 674 27.96 -13.64 -2.95
CA ASN A 674 27.97 -14.05 -4.36
C ASN A 674 28.00 -12.84 -5.31
N HIS A 675 27.52 -11.68 -4.86
CA HIS A 675 27.33 -10.49 -5.68
C HIS A 675 27.74 -9.23 -4.92
N PRO A 676 28.88 -8.58 -5.23
CA PRO A 676 29.36 -7.40 -4.51
C PRO A 676 28.49 -6.15 -4.74
N ILE A 677 27.69 -6.11 -5.80
CA ILE A 677 26.77 -5.01 -6.09
C ILE A 677 25.34 -5.57 -6.09
N ILE A 678 24.53 -5.08 -5.14
CA ILE A 678 23.14 -5.47 -4.94
C ILE A 678 22.23 -4.29 -5.25
N ARG A 679 21.12 -4.51 -5.95
CA ARG A 679 20.14 -3.48 -6.28
C ARG A 679 18.98 -3.56 -5.31
N LEU A 680 18.83 -2.55 -4.45
CA LEU A 680 17.79 -2.50 -3.42
C LEU A 680 16.45 -1.95 -3.97
N SER A 681 16.51 -1.05 -4.96
CA SER A 681 15.33 -0.46 -5.61
C SER A 681 15.68 -0.10 -7.07
N PRO A 682 14.71 0.34 -7.91
CA PRO A 682 15.01 0.75 -9.28
C PRO A 682 16.15 1.76 -9.42
N THR A 683 16.39 2.57 -8.38
CA THR A 683 17.42 3.62 -8.35
C THR A 683 18.37 3.52 -7.15
N ALA A 684 18.40 2.39 -6.43
CA ALA A 684 19.25 2.23 -5.24
C ALA A 684 20.15 1.00 -5.30
N LEU A 685 21.43 1.18 -4.99
CA LEU A 685 22.47 0.16 -4.97
C LEU A 685 23.12 0.05 -3.58
N SER A 686 23.34 -1.18 -3.13
CA SER A 686 24.19 -1.54 -2.00
C SER A 686 25.45 -2.19 -2.56
N ILE A 687 26.62 -1.63 -2.25
CA ILE A 687 27.90 -2.04 -2.82
C ILE A 687 28.78 -2.57 -1.68
N ALA A 688 28.80 -3.89 -1.53
CA ALA A 688 29.54 -4.62 -0.52
C ALA A 688 31.01 -4.87 -0.94
N ASP A 689 31.68 -3.84 -1.44
CA ASP A 689 33.11 -3.87 -1.76
C ASP A 689 33.83 -2.75 -1.00
N PRO A 690 34.87 -3.06 -0.22
CA PRO A 690 35.64 -2.05 0.52
C PRO A 690 36.20 -0.90 -0.32
N LYS A 691 36.55 -1.14 -1.59
CA LYS A 691 37.07 -0.12 -2.51
C LYS A 691 36.01 0.93 -2.87
N ALA A 692 34.73 0.67 -2.62
CA ALA A 692 33.67 1.66 -2.81
C ALA A 692 33.61 2.71 -1.68
N ILE A 693 34.19 2.42 -0.50
CA ILE A 693 34.14 3.32 0.68
C ILE A 693 34.72 4.71 0.36
N PRO A 694 35.93 4.86 -0.21
CA PRO A 694 36.46 6.19 -0.52
C PRO A 694 35.65 6.93 -1.60
N ALA A 695 35.10 6.21 -2.57
CA ALA A 695 34.29 6.79 -3.64
C ALA A 695 32.96 7.34 -3.12
N ILE A 696 32.28 6.62 -2.22
CA ILE A 696 30.95 6.97 -1.70
C ILE A 696 31.02 7.88 -0.46
N TYR A 697 31.98 7.64 0.44
CA TYR A 697 32.07 8.32 1.74
C TYR A 697 33.30 9.22 1.90
N GLY A 698 34.29 9.17 1.02
CA GLY A 698 35.55 9.90 1.17
C GLY A 698 35.39 11.43 1.20
N HIS A 699 36.40 12.13 1.73
CA HIS A 699 36.38 13.60 1.89
C HIS A 699 36.12 14.39 0.59
N GLY A 700 36.59 13.86 -0.54
CA GLY A 700 36.44 14.46 -1.88
C GLY A 700 35.29 13.90 -2.69
N THR A 701 34.43 13.03 -2.13
CA THR A 701 33.35 12.40 -2.90
C THR A 701 32.42 13.45 -3.53
N PRO A 702 32.03 13.28 -4.80
CA PRO A 702 30.98 14.09 -5.41
C PRO A 702 29.58 13.69 -4.89
N CYS A 703 29.44 12.58 -4.18
CA CYS A 703 28.14 12.14 -3.68
C CYS A 703 27.57 13.10 -2.61
N LEU A 704 26.27 13.37 -2.75
CA LEU A 704 25.49 14.10 -1.74
C LEU A 704 24.81 13.13 -0.78
N LYS A 705 24.24 13.63 0.32
CA LYS A 705 23.29 12.80 1.08
C LYS A 705 22.06 12.58 0.21
N ASP A 706 21.45 11.41 0.36
CA ASP A 706 20.27 11.07 -0.40
C ASP A 706 19.03 11.85 0.08
N ASP A 707 18.02 11.96 -0.79
CA ASP A 707 16.79 12.69 -0.50
C ASP A 707 16.03 12.12 0.70
N VAL A 708 16.26 10.84 1.02
CA VAL A 708 15.73 10.19 2.23
C VAL A 708 16.08 10.94 3.52
N TYR A 709 17.22 11.63 3.57
CA TYR A 709 17.61 12.36 4.78
C TYR A 709 16.69 13.55 5.04
N ALA A 710 16.17 14.23 4.02
CA ALA A 710 15.19 15.30 4.23
C ALA A 710 13.90 14.80 4.89
N LEU A 711 13.60 13.50 4.75
CA LEU A 711 12.42 12.86 5.34
C LEU A 711 12.61 12.49 6.80
N THR A 712 13.86 12.36 7.26
CA THR A 712 14.23 12.20 8.68
C THR A 712 14.19 13.52 9.45
N LYS A 713 13.77 14.61 8.80
CA LYS A 713 13.44 15.85 9.50
C LYS A 713 12.24 15.59 10.41
N GLY A 714 12.50 15.54 11.72
CA GLY A 714 11.50 15.31 12.77
C GLY A 714 10.46 16.43 12.84
N THR A 715 9.94 16.73 14.03
CA THR A 715 8.97 17.83 14.23
C THR A 715 9.59 19.22 14.13
N HIS A 716 10.90 19.32 13.92
CA HIS A 716 11.64 20.59 13.87
C HIS A 716 11.43 21.33 12.55
N THR A 717 11.32 22.66 12.63
CA THR A 717 11.18 23.54 11.46
C THR A 717 12.48 23.61 10.64
N HIS A 718 13.63 23.36 11.26
CA HIS A 718 14.96 23.41 10.65
C HIS A 718 15.58 22.02 10.46
N SER A 719 16.46 21.92 9.47
CA SER A 719 17.29 20.73 9.26
C SER A 719 18.50 20.78 10.22
N ASN A 720 18.89 19.64 10.77
CA ASN A 720 20.08 19.44 11.60
C ASN A 720 21.23 18.87 10.77
N MET A 721 22.40 18.69 11.39
CA MET A 721 23.59 18.17 10.70
C MET A 721 23.39 16.78 10.08
N LEU A 722 22.50 15.92 10.63
CA LEU A 722 22.23 14.59 10.09
C LEU A 722 21.34 14.63 8.84
N ASN A 723 20.30 15.44 8.84
CA ASN A 723 19.28 15.43 7.78
C ASN A 723 19.50 16.49 6.67
N THR A 724 20.40 17.45 6.87
CA THR A 724 20.73 18.43 5.83
C THR A 724 21.44 17.76 4.64
N ILE A 725 20.85 17.90 3.45
CA ILE A 725 21.38 17.34 2.19
C ILE A 725 22.44 18.26 1.59
N SER A 726 22.29 19.57 1.79
CA SER A 726 23.20 20.59 1.27
C SER A 726 24.61 20.41 1.85
N ARG A 727 25.60 20.33 0.96
CA ARG A 727 27.02 20.22 1.34
C ARG A 727 27.49 21.45 2.12
N ASP A 728 27.03 22.63 1.72
CA ASP A 728 27.47 23.89 2.32
C ASP A 728 26.87 24.08 3.71
N ASP A 729 25.57 23.80 3.85
CA ASP A 729 24.89 23.88 5.14
C ASP A 729 25.43 22.82 6.12
N HIS A 730 25.65 21.58 5.65
CA HIS A 730 26.33 20.56 6.44
C HIS A 730 27.71 21.03 6.92
N SER A 731 28.51 21.64 6.04
CA SER A 731 29.85 22.13 6.36
C SER A 731 29.81 23.29 7.36
N ARG A 732 28.84 24.21 7.24
CA ARG A 732 28.58 25.28 8.22
C ARG A 732 28.26 24.69 9.59
N LYS A 733 27.27 23.79 9.66
CA LYS A 733 26.82 23.15 10.90
C LYS A 733 27.93 22.32 11.55
N ARG A 734 28.65 21.50 10.78
CA ARG A 734 29.78 20.70 11.30
C ARG A 734 30.89 21.59 11.88
N ARG A 735 31.26 22.69 11.23
CA ARG A 735 32.25 23.65 11.77
C ARG A 735 31.76 24.31 13.05
N MET A 736 30.46 24.61 13.13
CA MET A 736 29.84 25.17 14.33
C MET A 736 29.92 24.22 15.52
N LEU A 737 29.55 22.94 15.31
CA LEU A 737 29.51 21.92 16.37
C LEU A 737 30.90 21.35 16.73
N ALA A 738 31.90 21.45 15.84
CA ALA A 738 33.22 20.85 16.04
C ALA A 738 33.93 21.29 17.33
N ASN A 739 33.64 22.49 17.84
CA ASN A 739 34.20 22.94 19.12
C ASN A 739 33.62 22.13 20.30
N ALA A 740 32.32 21.91 20.29
CA ALA A 740 31.62 21.19 21.35
C ALA A 740 32.10 19.73 21.48
N PHE A 741 32.43 19.09 20.35
CA PHE A 741 32.96 17.71 20.30
C PHE A 741 34.50 17.62 20.41
N SER A 742 35.19 18.68 20.82
CA SER A 742 36.65 18.65 21.00
C SER A 742 37.04 17.83 22.22
N THR A 743 38.12 17.06 22.15
CA THR A 743 38.60 16.19 23.25
C THR A 743 38.72 16.92 24.59
N LYS A 744 39.16 18.18 24.57
CA LYS A 744 39.27 19.02 25.78
C LYS A 744 37.92 19.20 26.49
N ASN A 745 36.85 19.48 25.74
CA ASN A 745 35.52 19.63 26.34
C ASN A 745 34.98 18.30 26.85
N LEU A 746 35.31 17.19 26.19
CA LEU A 746 34.91 15.87 26.66
C LEU A 746 35.57 15.50 27.98
N GLU A 747 36.88 15.75 28.11
CA GLU A 747 37.60 15.57 29.38
C GLU A 747 37.00 16.46 30.48
N ASN A 748 36.60 17.71 30.14
CA ASN A 748 35.91 18.57 31.09
C ASN A 748 34.52 18.05 31.50
N TRP A 749 33.86 17.23 30.69
CA TRP A 749 32.54 16.65 30.99
C TRP A 749 32.60 15.23 31.55
N GLU A 750 33.80 14.67 31.75
CA GLU A 750 34.00 13.32 32.30
C GLU A 750 33.22 13.13 33.62
N PHE A 751 33.21 14.15 34.49
CA PHE A 751 32.50 14.10 35.77
C PHE A 751 30.99 13.83 35.63
N LYS A 752 30.37 14.27 34.51
CA LYS A 752 28.94 14.00 34.24
C LYS A 752 28.72 12.53 33.91
N ILE A 753 29.63 11.91 33.17
CA ILE A 753 29.59 10.48 32.86
C ILE A 753 29.80 9.67 34.14
N VAL A 754 30.81 10.03 34.95
CA VAL A 754 31.11 9.37 36.23
C VAL A 754 29.89 9.39 37.17
N ASP A 755 29.20 10.52 37.33
CA ASP A 755 27.96 10.60 38.12
C ASP A 755 26.89 9.60 37.63
N LYS A 756 26.71 9.43 36.32
CA LYS A 756 25.74 8.45 35.79
C LYS A 756 26.19 7.01 36.00
N VAL A 757 27.50 6.74 35.91
CA VAL A 757 28.03 5.40 36.23
C VAL A 757 27.79 5.07 37.70
N GLU A 758 28.05 6.00 38.62
CA GLU A 758 27.79 5.80 40.06
C GLU A 758 26.30 5.55 40.35
N ARG A 759 25.40 6.29 39.70
CA ARG A 759 23.95 6.07 39.80
C ARG A 759 23.54 4.69 39.29
N LEU A 760 24.09 4.27 38.16
CA LEU A 760 23.83 2.94 37.61
C LEU A 760 24.35 1.84 38.55
N LEU A 761 25.56 1.99 39.10
CA LEU A 761 26.11 1.05 40.09
C LEU A 761 25.19 0.90 41.30
N ARG A 762 24.70 2.00 41.87
CA ARG A 762 23.74 1.97 42.99
C ARG A 762 22.47 1.17 42.67
N GLN A 763 21.98 1.28 41.44
CA GLN A 763 20.77 0.55 41.01
C GLN A 763 21.04 -0.94 40.76
N LEU A 764 22.22 -1.27 40.23
CA LEU A 764 22.64 -2.66 40.02
C LEU A 764 22.96 -3.36 41.36
N ASP A 765 23.56 -2.66 42.31
CA ASP A 765 23.82 -3.14 43.66
C ASP A 765 22.55 -3.58 44.38
N GLY A 766 21.51 -2.74 44.32
CA GLY A 766 20.20 -3.08 44.89
C GLY A 766 19.49 -4.25 44.20
N ARG A 767 20.00 -4.72 43.06
CA ARG A 767 19.43 -5.81 42.25
C ARG A 767 20.38 -7.00 42.10
N CYS A 768 21.51 -7.00 42.81
CA CYS A 768 22.45 -8.11 42.79
C CYS A 768 21.80 -9.34 43.43
N SER A 769 21.95 -10.50 42.77
CA SER A 769 21.49 -11.76 43.34
C SER A 769 22.39 -12.19 44.50
N SER A 770 21.78 -12.74 45.55
CA SER A 770 22.49 -13.29 46.71
C SER A 770 23.20 -14.62 46.42
N SER A 771 22.84 -15.29 45.32
CA SER A 771 23.43 -16.58 44.93
C SER A 771 24.30 -16.42 43.69
N SER A 772 25.54 -16.91 43.78
CA SER A 772 26.55 -16.92 42.71
C SER A 772 26.42 -18.11 41.75
N ASN A 773 25.35 -18.92 41.88
CA ASN A 773 25.21 -20.17 41.14
C ASN A 773 24.81 -19.99 39.67
N GLY A 774 24.49 -18.76 39.24
CA GLY A 774 24.21 -18.42 37.85
C GLY A 774 22.89 -18.94 37.26
N GLU A 775 22.07 -19.69 38.02
CA GLU A 775 20.74 -20.15 37.58
C GLU A 775 19.74 -18.98 37.47
N MET A 776 18.64 -19.10 36.72
CA MET A 776 17.62 -18.05 36.66
C MET A 776 16.58 -18.25 37.78
N ASP A 777 16.25 -17.18 38.52
CA ASP A 777 15.37 -17.23 39.71
C ASP A 777 14.26 -16.16 39.72
N GLY A 778 14.05 -15.46 38.60
CA GLY A 778 13.04 -14.40 38.46
C GLY A 778 13.49 -13.01 38.88
N ASN A 779 14.73 -12.83 39.36
CA ASN A 779 15.32 -11.53 39.68
C ASN A 779 16.29 -11.03 38.58
N GLU A 780 15.99 -11.28 37.31
CA GLU A 780 16.87 -10.86 36.21
C GLU A 780 16.79 -9.34 35.95
N VAL A 781 17.95 -8.75 35.65
CA VAL A 781 18.07 -7.35 35.27
C VAL A 781 18.05 -7.25 33.75
N ASP A 782 17.16 -6.45 33.17
CA ASP A 782 17.25 -6.10 31.74
C ASP A 782 18.38 -5.10 31.51
N LEU A 783 19.59 -5.63 31.28
CA LEU A 783 20.81 -4.83 31.17
C LEU A 783 20.70 -3.82 30.02
N ARG A 784 20.08 -4.20 28.89
CA ARG A 784 19.84 -3.31 27.75
C ARG A 784 19.06 -2.07 28.22
N PHE A 785 17.96 -2.26 28.95
CA PHE A 785 17.13 -1.14 29.42
C PHE A 785 17.92 -0.18 30.31
N TRP A 786 18.71 -0.69 31.26
CA TRP A 786 19.54 0.14 32.14
C TRP A 786 20.62 0.92 31.39
N LEU A 787 21.24 0.30 30.37
CA LEU A 787 22.20 0.97 29.50
C LEU A 787 21.54 2.09 28.68
N ASN A 788 20.31 1.91 28.21
CA ASN A 788 19.53 2.99 27.60
C ASN A 788 19.31 4.15 28.58
N LEU A 789 18.84 3.88 29.81
CA LEU A 789 18.65 4.94 30.82
C LEU A 789 19.94 5.71 31.10
N PHE A 790 21.08 4.99 31.21
CA PHE A 790 22.40 5.59 31.40
C PHE A 790 22.74 6.58 30.28
N THR A 791 22.63 6.15 29.03
CA THR A 791 22.99 7.01 27.89
C THR A 791 22.06 8.22 27.73
N ILE A 792 20.77 8.07 28.05
CA ILE A 792 19.80 9.17 27.98
C ILE A 792 20.09 10.21 29.06
N ASP A 793 20.31 9.79 30.31
CA ASP A 793 20.67 10.69 31.40
C ASP A 793 22.04 11.35 31.13
N ALA A 794 23.02 10.62 30.60
CA ALA A 794 24.34 11.15 30.28
C ALA A 794 24.28 12.22 29.18
N ILE A 795 23.59 11.94 28.06
CA ILE A 795 23.54 12.88 26.94
C ILE A 795 22.68 14.10 27.24
N ALA A 796 21.62 13.97 28.05
CA ALA A 796 20.83 15.11 28.51
C ALA A 796 21.66 16.04 29.41
N ASP A 797 22.51 15.50 30.28
CA ASP A 797 23.38 16.27 31.15
C ASP A 797 24.56 16.90 30.36
N ILE A 798 25.24 16.13 29.50
CA ILE A 798 26.32 16.65 28.64
C ILE A 798 25.79 17.71 27.67
N GLY A 799 24.62 17.45 27.08
CA GLY A 799 24.03 18.27 26.04
C GLY A 799 23.40 19.55 26.55
N LEU A 800 22.64 19.45 27.63
CA LEU A 800 21.75 20.49 28.11
C LEU A 800 21.94 20.78 29.61
N SER A 801 22.85 20.13 30.32
CA SER A 801 22.96 20.22 31.79
C SER A 801 21.63 19.96 32.52
N VAL A 802 20.79 19.08 31.96
CA VAL A 802 19.51 18.70 32.56
C VAL A 802 19.64 17.32 33.21
N GLN A 803 19.24 17.22 34.48
CA GLN A 803 19.12 15.94 35.18
C GLN A 803 17.69 15.40 35.05
N LEU A 804 17.50 14.42 34.17
CA LEU A 804 16.19 13.76 34.00
C LEU A 804 15.87 12.82 35.17
N GLY A 805 16.90 12.20 35.77
CA GLY A 805 16.79 11.29 36.90
C GLY A 805 16.19 9.93 36.52
N LEU A 806 16.35 9.49 35.28
CA LEU A 806 15.79 8.22 34.80
C LEU A 806 16.44 7.02 35.48
N LEU A 807 17.76 7.08 35.69
CA LEU A 807 18.51 6.06 36.42
C LEU A 807 18.03 5.92 37.87
N ASP A 808 17.86 7.03 38.60
CA ASP A 808 17.45 6.99 40.01
C ASP A 808 16.04 6.41 40.19
N ARG A 809 15.13 6.72 39.25
CA ARG A 809 13.77 6.19 39.23
C ARG A 809 13.69 4.75 38.70
N GLY A 810 14.66 4.32 37.89
CA GLY A 810 14.58 3.06 37.14
C GLY A 810 13.43 3.04 36.13
N SER A 811 13.07 4.22 35.58
CA SER A 811 11.94 4.41 34.67
C SER A 811 12.34 5.34 33.53
N GLU A 812 11.81 5.08 32.33
CA GLU A 812 12.02 5.92 31.13
C GLU A 812 11.04 7.10 31.05
N GLU A 813 10.23 7.32 32.09
CA GLU A 813 9.21 8.36 32.13
C GLU A 813 9.82 9.75 32.37
N VAL A 814 9.45 10.67 31.48
CA VAL A 814 9.77 12.09 31.52
C VAL A 814 8.47 12.87 31.56
N ASP A 815 8.34 13.80 32.52
CA ASP A 815 7.22 14.72 32.59
C ASP A 815 7.45 15.88 31.60
N VAL A 816 6.51 16.08 30.69
CA VAL A 816 6.49 17.21 29.75
C VAL A 816 5.14 17.91 29.87
N ASP A 817 5.13 19.09 30.47
CA ASP A 817 3.94 19.93 30.64
C ASP A 817 2.77 19.22 31.36
N GLY A 818 3.05 18.32 32.31
CA GLY A 818 2.05 17.54 33.05
C GLY A 818 1.59 16.27 32.32
N GLU A 819 2.19 15.92 31.19
CA GLU A 819 2.00 14.65 30.48
C GLU A 819 3.24 13.77 30.66
N VAL A 820 3.03 12.54 31.16
CA VAL A 820 4.09 11.54 31.28
C VAL A 820 4.38 10.92 29.91
N VAL A 821 5.62 11.07 29.44
CA VAL A 821 6.09 10.54 28.16
C VAL A 821 7.17 9.48 28.41
N ARG A 822 7.00 8.29 27.82
CA ARG A 822 8.02 7.22 27.82
C ARG A 822 9.07 7.48 26.74
N TYR A 823 10.28 7.83 27.15
CA TYR A 823 11.31 8.37 26.26
C TYR A 823 11.75 7.36 25.18
N ILE A 824 12.17 6.15 25.57
CA ILE A 824 12.72 5.13 24.67
C ILE A 824 11.61 4.63 23.74
N GLU A 825 10.44 4.34 24.31
CA GLU A 825 9.28 3.89 23.54
C GLU A 825 8.87 4.91 22.47
N CYS A 826 8.79 6.19 22.82
CA CYS A 826 8.39 7.22 21.85
C CYS A 826 9.42 7.41 20.74
N LEU A 827 10.71 7.36 21.08
CA LEU A 827 11.81 7.43 20.12
C LEU A 827 11.76 6.25 19.13
N HIS A 828 11.70 5.02 19.65
CA HIS A 828 11.74 3.79 18.84
C HIS A 828 10.50 3.67 17.95
N ARG A 829 9.30 3.95 18.47
CA ARG A 829 8.05 3.90 17.69
C ARG A 829 8.04 4.91 16.53
N GLY A 830 8.50 6.13 16.76
CA GLY A 830 8.62 7.16 15.73
C GLY A 830 9.61 6.76 14.63
N ASN A 831 10.78 6.24 15.02
CA ASN A 831 11.82 5.82 14.09
C ASN A 831 11.46 4.54 13.32
N ARG A 832 10.75 3.59 13.95
CA ARG A 832 10.26 2.36 13.32
C ARG A 832 9.38 2.67 12.12
N VAL A 833 8.32 3.46 12.31
CA VAL A 833 7.39 3.78 11.22
C VAL A 833 8.04 4.70 10.17
N SER A 834 8.96 5.57 10.58
CA SER A 834 9.77 6.34 9.63
C SER A 834 10.61 5.43 8.74
N SER A 835 11.24 4.40 9.32
CA SER A 835 12.06 3.43 8.57
C SER A 835 11.28 2.63 7.53
N TRP A 836 9.97 2.42 7.75
CA TRP A 836 9.10 1.73 6.80
C TRP A 836 8.74 2.57 5.58
N VAL A 837 8.67 3.89 5.75
CA VAL A 837 8.21 4.82 4.72
C VAL A 837 9.39 5.45 3.96
N ILE A 838 10.60 5.44 4.53
CA ILE A 838 11.83 6.00 3.93
C ILE A 838 12.17 5.39 2.56
N GLY A 839 11.87 4.11 2.33
CA GLY A 839 12.09 3.45 1.03
C GLY A 839 11.25 4.00 -0.12
N ALA A 840 10.19 4.76 0.17
CA ALA A 840 9.27 5.38 -0.79
C ALA A 840 9.36 6.91 -0.74
N SER A 841 10.58 7.45 -0.90
CA SER A 841 10.92 8.85 -0.62
C SER A 841 10.00 9.89 -1.31
N GLY A 842 9.54 9.62 -2.54
CA GLY A 842 8.62 10.48 -3.29
C GLY A 842 7.17 10.53 -2.77
N TRP A 843 6.75 9.55 -1.96
CA TRP A 843 5.36 9.38 -1.52
C TRP A 843 5.17 9.60 -0.02
N VAL A 844 6.22 9.92 0.73
CA VAL A 844 6.19 9.94 2.21
C VAL A 844 5.13 10.87 2.78
N GLY A 845 4.94 12.07 2.21
CA GLY A 845 3.89 12.99 2.69
C GLY A 845 2.50 12.38 2.56
N PHE A 846 2.24 11.73 1.43
CA PHE A 846 0.98 11.02 1.18
C PHE A 846 0.84 9.78 2.07
N LEU A 847 1.85 8.89 2.11
CA LEU A 847 1.85 7.67 2.91
C LEU A 847 1.75 7.96 4.41
N ARG A 848 2.36 9.04 4.90
CA ARG A 848 2.20 9.51 6.28
C ARG A 848 0.77 9.98 6.54
N GLY A 849 0.17 10.72 5.61
CA GLY A 849 -1.23 11.14 5.70
C GLY A 849 -2.19 9.94 5.73
N VAL A 850 -2.02 9.01 4.79
CA VAL A 850 -2.83 7.79 4.66
C VAL A 850 -2.65 6.88 5.86
N SER A 851 -1.41 6.58 6.29
CA SER A 851 -1.15 5.70 7.44
C SER A 851 -1.78 6.20 8.73
N ARG A 852 -1.82 7.52 8.94
CA ARG A 852 -2.52 8.12 10.09
C ARG A 852 -4.03 7.96 10.01
N VAL A 853 -4.62 7.95 8.82
CA VAL A 853 -6.08 7.80 8.66
C VAL A 853 -6.50 6.33 8.72
N VAL A 854 -5.78 5.47 7.99
CA VAL A 854 -6.18 4.08 7.72
C VAL A 854 -5.90 3.14 8.91
N SER A 855 -4.81 3.34 9.65
CA SER A 855 -4.43 2.43 10.75
C SER A 855 -4.31 3.17 12.08
N PRO A 856 -5.12 2.82 13.09
CA PRO A 856 -4.95 3.33 14.45
C PRO A 856 -3.56 3.02 15.02
N TYR A 857 -3.00 1.86 14.69
CA TYR A 857 -1.65 1.47 15.12
C TYR A 857 -0.58 2.41 14.55
N LEU A 858 -0.59 2.65 13.23
CA LEU A 858 0.38 3.56 12.61
C LEU A 858 0.18 5.01 13.10
N ARG A 859 -1.07 5.44 13.30
CA ARG A 859 -1.38 6.74 13.89
C ARG A 859 -0.72 6.90 15.26
N GLU A 860 -0.86 5.90 16.14
CA GLU A 860 -0.27 5.93 17.48
C GLU A 860 1.26 5.98 17.42
N GLN A 861 1.91 5.24 16.52
CA GLN A 861 3.36 5.27 16.36
C GLN A 861 3.85 6.66 15.91
N TRP A 862 3.15 7.29 14.95
CA TRP A 862 3.45 8.67 14.54
C TRP A 862 3.18 9.68 15.66
N GLU A 863 2.18 9.43 16.50
CA GLU A 863 1.89 10.24 17.68
C GLU A 863 2.97 10.14 18.74
N CYS A 864 3.44 8.92 19.04
CA CYS A 864 4.59 8.66 19.90
C CYS A 864 5.83 9.44 19.42
N GLY A 865 6.16 9.37 18.12
CA GLY A 865 7.26 10.16 17.57
C GLY A 865 7.09 11.68 17.73
N ARG A 866 5.85 12.19 17.69
CA ARG A 866 5.57 13.61 18.01
C ARG A 866 5.73 13.92 19.50
N ARG A 867 5.42 12.98 20.40
CA ARG A 867 5.66 13.14 21.85
C ARG A 867 7.15 13.26 22.15
N PHE A 868 8.01 12.48 21.50
CA PHE A 868 9.47 12.64 21.60
C PHE A 868 9.94 14.05 21.19
N GLY A 869 9.42 14.58 20.07
CA GLY A 869 9.72 15.96 19.66
C GLY A 869 9.32 17.03 20.68
N ARG A 870 8.27 16.79 21.47
CA ARG A 870 7.89 17.67 22.60
C ARG A 870 8.87 17.58 23.76
N VAL A 871 9.35 16.38 24.10
CA VAL A 871 10.42 16.21 25.10
C VAL A 871 11.62 17.06 24.73
N VAL A 872 12.11 16.96 23.48
CA VAL A 872 13.25 17.77 23.01
C VAL A 872 12.99 19.26 23.19
N ARG A 873 11.83 19.75 22.75
CA ARG A 873 11.49 21.18 22.87
C ARG A 873 11.47 21.63 24.33
N SER A 874 10.81 20.87 25.20
CA SER A 874 10.68 21.19 26.63
C SER A 874 12.05 21.26 27.31
N LEU A 875 12.95 20.30 27.04
CA LEU A 875 14.30 20.30 27.61
C LEU A 875 15.15 21.47 27.11
N VAL A 876 15.03 21.82 25.82
CA VAL A 876 15.71 22.99 25.26
C VAL A 876 15.17 24.28 25.89
N GLU A 877 13.85 24.42 26.02
CA GLU A 877 13.21 25.59 26.65
C GLU A 877 13.60 25.74 28.12
N GLN A 878 13.58 24.64 28.88
CA GLN A 878 14.05 24.61 30.26
C GLN A 878 15.50 25.12 30.33
N ARG A 879 16.39 24.60 29.48
CA ARG A 879 17.80 25.00 29.50
C ARG A 879 18.03 26.45 29.06
N VAL A 880 17.28 26.95 28.08
CA VAL A 880 17.36 28.35 27.65
C VAL A 880 16.89 29.29 28.77
N SER A 881 15.82 28.93 29.50
CA SER A 881 15.30 29.74 30.61
C SER A 881 16.31 29.90 31.76
N VAL A 882 17.12 28.86 32.03
CA VAL A 882 18.18 28.92 33.06
C VAL A 882 19.31 29.86 32.64
N GLN A 883 19.63 29.94 31.35
CA GLN A 883 20.67 30.86 30.83
C GLN A 883 20.29 32.34 31.02
N GLU A 884 19.00 32.67 30.86
CA GLU A 884 18.49 34.02 31.10
C GLU A 884 18.69 34.45 32.58
N GLY A 885 18.87 33.48 33.50
CA GLY A 885 19.20 33.67 34.91
C GLY A 885 20.68 34.00 35.22
N ARG A 886 21.56 34.14 34.21
CA ARG A 886 23.01 34.47 34.30
C ARG A 886 23.96 33.36 34.80
N GLU A 887 23.56 32.09 34.83
CA GLU A 887 24.49 30.98 35.07
C GLU A 887 25.13 30.50 33.76
N THR A 888 26.48 30.49 33.69
CA THR A 888 27.22 29.92 32.56
C THR A 888 27.41 28.43 32.77
N LEU A 889 26.56 27.61 32.16
CA LEU A 889 26.66 26.16 32.23
C LEU A 889 27.58 25.63 31.13
N SER A 890 28.50 24.75 31.52
CA SER A 890 29.41 24.06 30.59
C SER A 890 28.71 22.84 29.98
N ASP A 891 28.08 23.05 28.83
CA ASP A 891 27.42 22.01 28.04
C ASP A 891 27.51 22.27 26.54
N PHE A 892 27.00 21.31 25.76
CA PHE A 892 26.93 21.39 24.32
C PHE A 892 26.19 22.64 23.83
N LEU A 893 25.07 22.99 24.46
CA LEU A 893 24.27 24.14 24.04
C LEU A 893 25.00 25.47 24.28
N GLY A 894 25.75 25.61 25.37
CA GLY A 894 26.65 26.75 25.58
C GLY A 894 27.69 26.85 24.46
N CYS A 895 28.32 25.74 24.09
CA CYS A 895 29.28 25.68 22.98
C CYS A 895 28.65 25.93 21.59
N LEU A 896 27.34 25.72 21.46
CA LEU A 896 26.57 25.98 20.25
C LEU A 896 26.26 27.48 20.12
N ASN A 897 25.83 28.09 21.22
CA ASN A 897 25.45 29.50 21.29
C ASN A 897 26.66 30.43 21.30
N GLU A 898 27.86 29.97 21.65
CA GLU A 898 29.07 30.79 21.67
C GLU A 898 30.13 30.27 20.69
N ASP A 899 30.96 31.16 20.15
CA ASP A 899 32.16 30.77 19.40
C ASP A 899 33.35 30.50 20.35
N LYS A 900 34.51 30.12 19.79
CA LYS A 900 35.73 29.84 20.58
C LYS A 900 36.25 31.07 21.36
N ARG A 901 35.78 32.27 21.03
CA ARG A 901 36.17 33.54 21.66
C ARG A 901 35.11 34.02 22.66
N GLY A 902 34.06 33.25 22.91
CA GLY A 902 32.95 33.62 23.79
C GLY A 902 31.98 34.63 23.15
N VAL A 903 32.02 34.81 21.82
CA VAL A 903 31.08 35.69 21.12
C VAL A 903 29.80 34.89 20.83
N GLY A 904 28.67 35.42 21.27
CA GLY A 904 27.35 34.83 21.03
C GLY A 904 27.03 34.72 19.53
N ARG A 905 26.41 33.61 19.14
CA ARG A 905 25.90 33.33 17.80
C ARG A 905 24.40 33.58 17.80
N GLU A 906 23.93 34.40 16.87
CA GLU A 906 22.49 34.63 16.66
C GLU A 906 21.88 33.46 15.87
N LEU A 907 21.71 32.32 16.54
CA LEU A 907 21.03 31.15 15.97
C LEU A 907 19.52 31.24 16.19
N GLU A 908 18.74 30.84 15.19
CA GLU A 908 17.29 30.73 15.35
C GLU A 908 16.94 29.61 16.34
N LYS A 909 15.93 29.83 17.19
CA LYS A 909 15.45 28.82 18.16
C LYS A 909 15.17 27.46 17.50
N GLY A 910 14.59 27.45 16.31
CA GLY A 910 14.32 26.22 15.57
C GLY A 910 15.59 25.47 15.13
N GLU A 911 16.69 26.17 14.85
CA GLU A 911 17.99 25.57 14.54
C GLU A 911 18.64 24.96 15.79
N ILE A 912 18.53 25.65 16.93
CA ILE A 912 18.97 25.13 18.24
C ILE A 912 18.20 23.85 18.60
N GLU A 913 16.87 23.88 18.52
CA GLU A 913 16.03 22.70 18.78
C GLU A 913 16.40 21.51 17.89
N ALA A 914 16.72 21.76 16.61
CA ALA A 914 17.05 20.70 15.66
C ALA A 914 18.40 20.02 15.96
N GLU A 915 19.43 20.80 16.31
CA GLU A 915 20.75 20.23 16.67
C GLU A 915 20.73 19.58 18.06
N ALA A 916 20.00 20.15 19.02
CA ALA A 916 19.80 19.53 20.34
C ALA A 916 19.01 18.21 20.22
N GLY A 917 17.96 18.18 19.38
CA GLY A 917 17.23 16.96 19.08
C GLY A 917 18.09 15.89 18.45
N LEU A 918 19.00 16.26 17.53
CA LEU A 918 19.98 15.32 16.97
C LEU A 918 20.91 14.75 18.04
N LEU A 919 21.39 15.58 18.96
CA LEU A 919 22.28 15.14 20.03
C LEU A 919 21.57 14.14 20.95
N LEU A 920 20.34 14.45 21.37
CA LEU A 920 19.53 13.62 22.25
C LEU A 920 19.16 12.27 21.60
N ASP A 921 18.79 12.26 20.32
CA ASP A 921 18.47 11.04 19.56
C ASP A 921 19.74 10.21 19.29
N ALA A 922 20.68 10.76 18.51
CA ALA A 922 21.84 10.00 18.03
C ALA A 922 22.83 9.66 19.16
N GLY A 923 22.99 10.54 20.15
CA GLY A 923 23.93 10.36 21.25
C GLY A 923 23.47 9.36 22.31
N SER A 924 22.16 9.18 22.51
CA SER A 924 21.64 8.18 23.44
C SER A 924 21.55 6.79 22.78
N ASP A 925 20.75 6.68 21.73
CA ASP A 925 20.32 5.38 21.19
C ASP A 925 21.48 4.56 20.61
N THR A 926 22.37 5.20 19.83
CA THR A 926 23.49 4.48 19.19
C THR A 926 24.55 4.00 20.20
N THR A 927 24.81 4.77 21.25
CA THR A 927 25.74 4.36 22.30
C THR A 927 25.14 3.25 23.16
N ALA A 928 23.84 3.28 23.45
CA ALA A 928 23.16 2.21 24.19
C ALA A 928 23.22 0.87 23.45
N ILE A 929 23.05 0.90 22.11
CA ILE A 929 23.21 -0.28 21.25
C ILE A 929 24.65 -0.82 21.37
N ALA A 930 25.67 0.04 21.24
CA ALA A 930 27.07 -0.36 21.31
C ALA A 930 27.43 -0.97 22.67
N LEU A 931 26.99 -0.35 23.77
CA LEU A 931 27.17 -0.85 25.14
C LEU A 931 26.50 -2.21 25.35
N THR A 932 25.26 -2.37 24.87
CA THR A 932 24.53 -3.64 24.98
C THR A 932 25.25 -4.74 24.21
N ASN A 933 25.67 -4.46 22.96
CA ASN A 933 26.35 -5.44 22.13
C ASN A 933 27.70 -5.87 22.73
N VAL A 934 28.53 -4.93 23.24
CA VAL A 934 29.82 -5.32 23.84
C VAL A 934 29.62 -6.15 25.10
N MET A 935 28.66 -5.79 25.97
CA MET A 935 28.36 -6.60 27.15
C MET A 935 27.87 -8.00 26.75
N TYR A 936 26.98 -8.10 25.76
CA TYR A 936 26.51 -9.39 25.23
C TYR A 936 27.67 -10.27 24.74
N TYR A 937 28.55 -9.73 23.88
CA TYR A 937 29.67 -10.50 23.35
C TYR A 937 30.70 -10.88 24.43
N LEU A 938 30.97 -10.01 25.40
CA LEU A 938 31.86 -10.34 26.52
C LEU A 938 31.29 -11.46 27.39
N ILE A 939 30.00 -11.39 27.76
CA ILE A 939 29.36 -12.41 28.59
C ILE A 939 29.27 -13.76 27.85
N LYS A 940 29.00 -13.72 26.54
CA LYS A 940 28.97 -14.92 25.68
C LYS A 940 30.36 -15.55 25.48
N ASN A 941 31.43 -14.78 25.68
CA ASN A 941 32.83 -15.22 25.52
C ASN A 941 33.62 -15.04 26.82
N PRO A 942 33.44 -15.93 27.82
CA PRO A 942 34.03 -15.78 29.15
C PRO A 942 35.55 -15.61 29.16
N GLN A 943 36.28 -16.23 28.22
CA GLN A 943 37.72 -16.08 28.11
C GLN A 943 38.12 -14.64 27.79
N SER A 944 37.40 -13.99 26.88
CA SER A 944 37.62 -12.58 26.55
C SER A 944 37.26 -11.67 27.72
N LEU A 945 36.19 -11.98 28.45
CA LEU A 945 35.81 -11.25 29.66
C LEU A 945 36.86 -11.35 30.77
N ILE A 946 37.40 -12.55 31.03
CA ILE A 946 38.47 -12.77 32.02
C ILE A 946 39.71 -11.95 31.66
N LYS A 947 40.17 -12.04 30.41
CA LYS A 947 41.33 -11.29 29.93
C LYS A 947 41.14 -9.77 30.00
N LEU A 948 39.93 -9.29 29.70
CA LEU A 948 39.58 -7.88 29.87
C LEU A 948 39.62 -7.46 31.35
N ARG A 949 39.11 -8.29 32.24
CA ARG A 949 39.15 -8.04 33.68
C ARG A 949 40.57 -7.96 34.22
N GLU A 950 41.46 -8.83 33.77
CA GLU A 950 42.88 -8.78 34.14
C GLU A 950 43.51 -7.43 33.73
N GLU A 951 43.26 -6.96 32.51
CA GLU A 951 43.76 -5.66 32.06
C GLU A 951 43.18 -4.49 32.88
N VAL A 952 41.88 -4.53 33.19
CA VAL A 952 41.20 -3.46 33.93
C VAL A 952 41.55 -3.45 35.42
N SER A 953 41.92 -4.59 36.01
CA SER A 953 42.27 -4.70 37.43
C SER A 953 43.40 -3.75 37.85
N GLY A 954 44.33 -3.42 36.95
CA GLY A 954 45.42 -2.47 37.19
C GLY A 954 45.04 -0.98 37.07
N ALA A 955 43.83 -0.66 36.60
CA ALA A 955 43.42 0.70 36.23
C ALA A 955 42.50 1.40 37.25
N ILE A 956 41.92 0.69 38.23
CA ILE A 956 40.91 1.23 39.15
C ILE A 956 41.51 1.32 40.56
N LEU A 957 41.50 2.51 41.20
CA LEU A 957 42.23 2.68 42.49
C LEU A 957 41.56 3.49 43.62
N GLU A 958 40.43 4.20 43.47
CA GLU A 958 39.98 5.09 44.58
C GLU A 958 38.46 5.17 44.82
N ASN A 959 37.60 5.24 43.79
CA ASN A 959 36.16 5.55 43.97
C ASN A 959 35.19 4.52 43.36
N GLY A 960 35.67 3.32 43.04
CA GLY A 960 34.85 2.30 42.37
C GLY A 960 34.56 2.56 40.88
N VAL A 961 34.58 3.80 40.38
CA VAL A 961 34.46 4.09 38.94
C VAL A 961 35.83 4.23 38.28
N ALA A 962 35.98 3.70 37.06
CA ALA A 962 37.23 3.75 36.32
C ALA A 962 37.49 5.16 35.73
N PRO A 963 38.59 5.86 36.09
CA PRO A 963 38.91 7.17 35.51
C PRO A 963 39.27 7.05 34.03
N TYR A 964 38.76 7.95 33.17
CA TYR A 964 39.00 7.92 31.73
C TYR A 964 40.48 7.89 31.38
N VAL A 965 41.29 8.71 32.07
CA VAL A 965 42.74 8.80 31.85
C VAL A 965 43.44 7.44 32.00
N LYS A 966 42.93 6.55 32.86
CA LYS A 966 43.48 5.22 33.10
C LYS A 966 42.96 4.17 32.11
N VAL A 967 41.73 4.33 31.60
CA VAL A 967 41.12 3.34 30.68
C VAL A 967 41.25 3.69 29.19
N ARG A 968 41.49 4.95 28.84
CA ARG A 968 41.49 5.43 27.44
C ARG A 968 42.51 4.74 26.53
N ASN A 969 43.61 4.26 27.12
CA ASN A 969 44.74 3.66 26.41
C ASN A 969 44.85 2.14 26.63
N LEU A 970 43.86 1.49 27.26
CA LEU A 970 43.87 0.05 27.47
C LEU A 970 43.65 -0.69 26.13
N PRO A 971 44.66 -1.41 25.61
CA PRO A 971 44.62 -1.95 24.26
C PRO A 971 43.56 -3.05 24.11
N TYR A 972 43.39 -3.93 25.10
CA TYR A 972 42.46 -5.05 24.99
C TYR A 972 41.00 -4.59 25.21
N LEU A 973 40.74 -3.64 26.10
CA LEU A 973 39.45 -2.95 26.21
C LEU A 973 39.05 -2.33 24.88
N LYS A 974 39.94 -1.54 24.28
CA LYS A 974 39.69 -0.94 22.96
C LYS A 974 39.42 -2.00 21.89
N ALA A 975 40.17 -3.08 21.89
CA ALA A 975 39.97 -4.20 20.96
C ALA A 975 38.60 -4.88 21.14
N CYS A 976 38.12 -5.04 22.38
CA CYS A 976 36.78 -5.57 22.66
C CYS A 976 35.67 -4.64 22.12
N LEU A 977 35.83 -3.33 22.29
CA LEU A 977 34.89 -2.32 21.77
C LEU A 977 34.88 -2.32 20.24
N GLU A 978 36.06 -2.32 19.60
CA GLU A 978 36.19 -2.34 18.14
C GLU A 978 35.64 -3.64 17.54
N GLU A 979 35.88 -4.79 18.18
CA GLU A 979 35.35 -6.08 17.72
C GLU A 979 33.83 -6.19 17.87
N SER A 980 33.26 -5.65 18.96
CA SER A 980 31.81 -5.58 19.12
C SER A 980 31.16 -4.71 18.04
N LEU A 981 31.73 -3.54 17.76
CA LEU A 981 31.26 -2.65 16.70
C LEU A 981 31.45 -3.24 15.30
N ARG A 982 32.41 -4.14 15.11
CA ARG A 982 32.60 -4.88 13.87
C ARG A 982 31.44 -5.84 13.64
N LEU A 983 31.14 -6.68 14.64
CA LEU A 983 30.09 -7.69 14.57
C LEU A 983 28.69 -7.07 14.57
N SER A 984 28.39 -6.14 15.46
CA SER A 984 27.05 -5.55 15.58
C SER A 984 27.15 -4.02 15.57
N PRO A 985 27.45 -3.42 14.41
CA PRO A 985 27.45 -1.97 14.26
C PRO A 985 26.03 -1.42 14.48
N PRO A 986 25.85 -0.31 15.22
CA PRO A 986 24.53 0.28 15.42
C PRO A 986 23.78 0.61 14.12
N VAL A 987 24.51 0.98 13.06
CA VAL A 987 23.96 1.27 11.72
C VAL A 987 24.53 0.25 10.70
N PRO A 988 23.84 -0.88 10.47
CA PRO A 988 24.40 -2.02 9.72
C PRO A 988 24.25 -1.93 8.19
N ARG A 989 23.18 -1.31 7.67
CA ARG A 989 22.81 -1.34 6.25
C ARG A 989 23.65 -0.41 5.35
N GLY A 990 24.39 0.52 5.97
CA GLY A 990 25.10 1.58 5.27
C GLY A 990 24.30 2.88 5.19
N LEU A 991 25.01 3.99 4.99
CA LEU A 991 24.42 5.33 4.91
C LEU A 991 24.21 5.72 3.44
N GLU A 992 22.99 6.10 3.06
CA GLU A 992 22.68 6.41 1.67
C GLU A 992 23.35 7.68 1.17
N ARG A 993 23.85 7.63 -0.06
CA ARG A 993 24.39 8.77 -0.77
C ARG A 993 23.82 8.82 -2.17
N LYS A 994 23.67 10.01 -2.72
CA LYS A 994 23.16 10.21 -4.08
C LYS A 994 24.32 10.56 -5.00
N THR A 995 24.43 9.84 -6.12
CA THR A 995 25.41 10.15 -7.18
C THR A 995 25.09 11.50 -7.81
N PRO A 996 26.11 12.25 -8.27
CA PRO A 996 25.90 13.54 -8.92
C PRO A 996 25.08 13.38 -10.22
N PRO A 997 24.37 14.41 -10.73
CA PRO A 997 23.50 14.29 -11.91
C PRO A 997 24.18 13.72 -13.16
N GLU A 998 25.48 13.95 -13.34
CA GLU A 998 26.30 13.44 -14.43
C GLU A 998 26.69 11.94 -14.30
N GLY A 999 26.40 11.34 -13.15
CA GLY A 999 26.86 10.00 -12.76
C GLY A 999 28.32 9.98 -12.28
N MET A 1000 28.81 8.82 -11.88
CA MET A 1000 30.20 8.66 -11.46
C MET A 1000 30.69 7.22 -11.59
N TYR A 1001 32.01 7.02 -11.57
CA TYR A 1001 32.59 5.68 -11.56
C TYR A 1001 32.76 5.16 -10.14
N ILE A 1002 32.30 3.92 -9.89
CA ILE A 1002 32.50 3.18 -8.65
C ILE A 1002 32.94 1.78 -9.03
N LEU A 1003 34.07 1.30 -8.50
CA LEU A 1003 34.70 0.01 -8.88
C LEU A 1003 34.98 -0.15 -10.38
N GLY A 1004 35.23 0.95 -11.10
CA GLY A 1004 35.44 0.93 -12.56
C GLY A 1004 34.15 0.90 -13.38
N GLU A 1005 32.99 0.73 -12.73
CA GLU A 1005 31.67 0.75 -13.37
C GLU A 1005 31.04 2.15 -13.33
N ARG A 1006 30.44 2.59 -14.44
CA ARG A 1006 29.77 3.89 -14.51
C ARG A 1006 28.36 3.79 -13.91
N ILE A 1007 28.19 4.37 -12.72
CA ILE A 1007 26.90 4.50 -12.07
C ILE A 1007 26.17 5.74 -12.59
N PRO A 1008 24.91 5.63 -13.04
CA PRO A 1008 24.11 6.76 -13.49
C PRO A 1008 23.91 7.82 -12.40
N GLY A 1009 23.59 9.03 -12.84
CA GLY A 1009 23.35 10.15 -11.92
C GLY A 1009 22.03 10.02 -11.18
N ASN A 1010 21.96 10.66 -10.01
CA ASN A 1010 20.80 10.63 -9.11
C ASN A 1010 20.44 9.23 -8.57
N PHE A 1011 21.38 8.29 -8.57
CA PHE A 1011 21.21 6.98 -7.95
C PHE A 1011 21.60 7.03 -6.49
N THR A 1012 20.84 6.32 -5.66
CA THR A 1012 21.18 6.04 -4.28
C THR A 1012 22.25 4.94 -4.24
N VAL A 1013 23.36 5.18 -3.55
CA VAL A 1013 24.46 4.23 -3.34
C VAL A 1013 24.82 4.18 -1.86
N SER A 1014 25.17 3.00 -1.37
CA SER A 1014 25.57 2.78 0.04
C SER A 1014 26.56 1.61 0.14
N VAL A 1015 27.37 1.58 1.19
CA VAL A 1015 28.20 0.41 1.52
C VAL A 1015 27.62 -0.24 2.78
N PRO A 1016 27.17 -1.51 2.73
CA PRO A 1016 26.57 -2.19 3.87
C PRO A 1016 27.63 -2.52 4.92
N THR A 1017 27.70 -1.72 5.97
CA THR A 1017 28.65 -1.83 7.09
C THR A 1017 28.76 -3.25 7.63
N TYR A 1018 27.62 -3.91 7.88
CA TYR A 1018 27.57 -5.25 8.46
C TYR A 1018 28.26 -6.30 7.56
N ALA A 1019 28.08 -6.18 6.24
CA ALA A 1019 28.66 -7.12 5.28
C ALA A 1019 30.16 -6.88 5.08
N VAL A 1020 30.59 -5.62 4.89
CA VAL A 1020 32.03 -5.32 4.71
C VAL A 1020 32.85 -5.57 5.96
N HIS A 1021 32.25 -5.51 7.15
CA HIS A 1021 32.88 -5.88 8.42
C HIS A 1021 33.00 -7.41 8.62
N ARG A 1022 32.41 -8.21 7.73
CA ARG A 1022 32.42 -9.67 7.73
C ARG A 1022 33.04 -10.28 6.49
N ASP A 1023 33.73 -9.47 5.69
CA ASP A 1023 34.49 -9.96 4.56
C ASP A 1023 35.57 -10.96 5.06
N PRO A 1024 35.48 -12.26 4.71
CA PRO A 1024 36.40 -13.27 5.22
C PRO A 1024 37.84 -13.09 4.69
N GLU A 1025 38.04 -12.36 3.59
CA GLU A 1025 39.38 -12.05 3.08
C GLU A 1025 40.10 -11.04 3.99
N ILE A 1026 39.34 -10.14 4.62
CA ILE A 1026 39.88 -9.08 5.50
C ILE A 1026 39.80 -9.47 6.97
N PHE A 1027 38.73 -10.17 7.36
CA PHE A 1027 38.47 -10.63 8.72
C PHE A 1027 38.37 -12.15 8.76
N PRO A 1028 39.49 -12.87 8.94
CA PRO A 1028 39.47 -14.32 9.14
C PRO A 1028 38.58 -14.70 10.33
N ASP A 1029 37.74 -15.73 10.14
CA ASP A 1029 36.66 -16.13 11.05
C ASP A 1029 35.73 -14.93 11.37
N PRO A 1030 35.00 -14.41 10.37
CA PRO A 1030 34.32 -13.13 10.48
C PRO A 1030 33.17 -13.13 11.50
N GLU A 1031 32.58 -14.28 11.79
CA GLU A 1031 31.49 -14.40 12.78
C GLU A 1031 31.99 -14.56 14.23
N ALA A 1032 33.27 -14.86 14.43
CA ALA A 1032 33.83 -15.06 15.76
C ALA A 1032 34.14 -13.72 16.44
N PHE A 1033 33.71 -13.56 17.70
CA PHE A 1033 34.14 -12.46 18.55
C PHE A 1033 35.57 -12.71 19.03
N ARG A 1034 36.55 -12.12 18.34
CA ARG A 1034 37.98 -12.30 18.63
C ARG A 1034 38.68 -10.94 18.75
N PRO A 1035 38.65 -10.29 19.93
CA PRO A 1035 39.33 -9.01 20.15
C PRO A 1035 40.83 -9.04 19.79
N GLU A 1036 41.49 -10.19 19.94
CA GLU A 1036 42.90 -10.39 19.60
C GLU A 1036 43.28 -9.92 18.20
N ARG A 1037 42.36 -9.99 17.22
CA ARG A 1037 42.64 -9.57 15.84
C ARG A 1037 43.12 -8.12 15.73
N TRP A 1038 42.74 -7.27 16.69
CA TRP A 1038 43.14 -5.86 16.75
C TRP A 1038 44.51 -5.62 17.38
N LEU A 1039 45.19 -6.69 17.83
CA LEU A 1039 46.46 -6.67 18.57
C LEU A 1039 47.55 -7.55 17.94
N GLU A 1040 47.25 -8.27 16.87
CA GLU A 1040 48.19 -9.18 16.20
C GLU A 1040 49.21 -8.41 15.33
N ASP A 1041 48.99 -8.34 14.02
CA ASP A 1041 49.94 -7.83 13.04
C ASP A 1041 49.57 -6.43 12.55
N ASP A 1042 50.53 -5.49 12.58
CA ASP A 1042 50.30 -4.07 12.26
C ASP A 1042 49.76 -3.84 10.84
N GLU A 1043 50.22 -4.61 9.84
CA GLU A 1043 49.75 -4.47 8.46
C GLU A 1043 48.33 -5.04 8.30
N LYS A 1044 48.02 -6.18 8.93
CA LYS A 1044 46.64 -6.69 8.98
C LYS A 1044 45.71 -5.70 9.70
N ILE A 1045 46.13 -5.14 10.83
CA ILE A 1045 45.35 -4.13 11.58
C ILE A 1045 45.07 -2.92 10.69
N LYS A 1046 46.05 -2.46 9.90
CA LYS A 1046 45.88 -1.36 8.97
C LYS A 1046 44.87 -1.67 7.86
N GLN A 1047 44.89 -2.88 7.32
CA GLN A 1047 43.91 -3.34 6.33
C GLN A 1047 42.49 -3.40 6.93
N MET A 1048 42.34 -4.02 8.11
CA MET A 1048 41.05 -4.08 8.83
C MET A 1048 40.52 -2.69 9.16
N ARG A 1049 41.37 -1.77 9.62
CA ARG A 1049 40.98 -0.38 9.93
C ARG A 1049 40.56 0.43 8.70
N ALA A 1050 41.03 0.08 7.50
CA ALA A 1050 40.62 0.76 6.28
C ALA A 1050 39.15 0.49 5.91
N VAL A 1051 38.62 -0.67 6.32
CA VAL A 1051 37.25 -1.10 6.04
C VAL A 1051 36.31 -0.99 7.24
N PHE A 1052 36.88 -0.80 8.44
CA PHE A 1052 36.15 -0.59 9.69
C PHE A 1052 35.49 0.79 9.73
N ILE A 1053 34.20 0.85 9.38
CA ILE A 1053 33.41 2.08 9.24
C ILE A 1053 32.14 2.12 10.12
N PRO A 1054 32.14 1.68 11.40
CA PRO A 1054 30.94 1.79 12.25
C PRO A 1054 30.54 3.25 12.52
N PHE A 1055 31.48 4.19 12.34
CA PHE A 1055 31.28 5.63 12.45
C PHE A 1055 31.23 6.32 11.07
N SER A 1056 31.04 5.56 9.99
CA SER A 1056 31.25 6.02 8.60
C SER A 1056 32.67 6.57 8.36
N SER A 1057 32.87 7.26 7.24
CA SER A 1057 34.15 7.84 6.84
C SER A 1057 33.98 9.21 6.18
N GLY A 1058 35.10 9.91 6.00
CA GLY A 1058 35.18 11.21 5.32
C GLY A 1058 34.51 12.39 6.05
N ALA A 1059 34.12 13.41 5.28
CA ALA A 1059 33.61 14.68 5.80
C ALA A 1059 32.28 14.55 6.58
N ARG A 1060 31.62 13.40 6.48
CA ARG A 1060 30.34 13.08 7.14
C ARG A 1060 30.47 11.98 8.19
N ALA A 1061 31.70 11.59 8.57
CA ALA A 1061 31.94 10.65 9.65
C ALA A 1061 31.36 11.16 10.99
N CYS A 1062 30.99 10.24 11.88
CA CYS A 1062 30.38 10.56 13.18
C CYS A 1062 31.22 11.58 13.96
N ILE A 1063 30.59 12.68 14.37
CA ILE A 1063 31.25 13.73 15.16
C ILE A 1063 31.37 13.34 16.64
N GLY A 1064 30.45 12.50 17.13
CA GLY A 1064 30.37 12.03 18.52
C GLY A 1064 31.28 10.85 18.85
N ARG A 1065 32.12 10.38 17.91
CA ARG A 1065 32.96 9.18 18.06
C ARG A 1065 33.76 9.18 19.38
N ASN A 1066 34.36 10.31 19.75
CA ASN A 1066 35.19 10.38 20.95
C ASN A 1066 34.36 10.32 22.25
N ILE A 1067 33.13 10.86 22.25
CA ILE A 1067 32.24 10.83 23.42
C ILE A 1067 31.81 9.39 23.69
N THR A 1068 31.31 8.72 22.65
CA THR A 1068 30.81 7.34 22.82
C THR A 1068 31.93 6.37 23.22
N PHE A 1069 33.17 6.55 22.73
CA PHE A 1069 34.30 5.74 23.20
C PHE A 1069 34.62 6.02 24.68
N MET A 1070 34.57 7.27 25.13
CA MET A 1070 34.75 7.62 26.54
C MET A 1070 33.68 6.97 27.42
N GLU A 1071 32.40 7.10 27.06
CA GLU A 1071 31.29 6.46 27.77
C GLU A 1071 31.45 4.94 27.83
N GLN A 1072 31.76 4.30 26.69
CA GLN A 1072 31.98 2.86 26.61
C GLN A 1072 33.18 2.40 27.44
N GLN A 1073 34.31 3.09 27.36
CA GLN A 1073 35.53 2.69 28.08
C GLN A 1073 35.35 2.81 29.59
N ILE A 1074 34.78 3.90 30.08
CA ILE A 1074 34.53 4.11 31.51
C ILE A 1074 33.53 3.06 32.01
N LEU A 1075 32.38 2.92 31.34
CA LEU A 1075 31.31 2.07 31.83
C LEU A 1075 31.65 0.59 31.74
N VAL A 1076 32.15 0.10 30.61
CA VAL A 1076 32.48 -1.33 30.44
C VAL A 1076 33.57 -1.73 31.42
N ALA A 1077 34.66 -0.96 31.55
CA ALA A 1077 35.72 -1.24 32.51
C ALA A 1077 35.17 -1.31 33.95
N THR A 1078 34.29 -0.38 34.31
CA THR A 1078 33.68 -0.35 35.65
C THR A 1078 32.78 -1.57 35.86
N LEU A 1079 31.88 -1.89 34.93
CA LEU A 1079 30.95 -3.02 35.09
C LEU A 1079 31.65 -4.37 35.16
N VAL A 1080 32.63 -4.64 34.29
CA VAL A 1080 33.33 -5.93 34.28
C VAL A 1080 34.21 -6.13 35.51
N HIS A 1081 34.67 -5.03 36.12
CA HIS A 1081 35.44 -5.07 37.37
C HIS A 1081 34.56 -5.47 38.57
N HIS A 1082 33.39 -4.84 38.73
CA HIS A 1082 32.54 -5.00 39.92
C HIS A 1082 31.66 -6.25 39.92
N TYR A 1083 31.26 -6.74 38.74
CA TYR A 1083 30.21 -7.76 38.66
C TYR A 1083 30.58 -8.98 37.84
N GLU A 1084 29.98 -10.10 38.23
CA GLU A 1084 29.77 -11.25 37.38
C GLU A 1084 28.40 -11.19 36.70
N PHE A 1085 28.30 -11.88 35.56
CA PHE A 1085 27.12 -11.86 34.71
C PHE A 1085 26.80 -13.28 34.23
N ALA A 1086 25.51 -13.61 34.15
CA ALA A 1086 25.03 -14.81 33.47
C ALA A 1086 23.84 -14.48 32.55
N LEU A 1087 23.89 -15.03 31.33
CA LEU A 1087 22.76 -15.06 30.39
C LEU A 1087 21.77 -16.15 30.79
N PRO A 1088 20.51 -16.13 30.28
CA PRO A 1088 19.48 -17.12 30.64
C PRO A 1088 19.87 -18.57 30.39
N SER A 1089 20.65 -18.80 29.34
CA SER A 1089 21.24 -20.10 29.05
C SER A 1089 22.51 -19.91 28.21
N LYS A 1090 23.32 -20.97 28.10
CA LYS A 1090 24.51 -20.97 27.25
C LYS A 1090 24.17 -20.74 25.78
N ASP A 1091 23.01 -21.20 25.33
CA ASP A 1091 22.56 -21.10 23.94
C ASP A 1091 21.69 -19.85 23.68
N TRP A 1092 21.39 -19.05 24.71
CA TRP A 1092 20.60 -17.84 24.57
C TRP A 1092 21.29 -16.85 23.62
N MET A 1093 20.52 -16.30 22.69
CA MET A 1093 20.97 -15.34 21.69
C MET A 1093 20.20 -14.03 21.88
N LEU A 1094 20.90 -12.90 21.76
CA LEU A 1094 20.26 -11.60 21.72
C LEU A 1094 19.42 -11.50 20.45
N GLU A 1095 18.20 -11.00 20.58
CA GLU A 1095 17.36 -10.67 19.43
C GLU A 1095 17.64 -9.24 18.98
N TRP A 1096 17.56 -8.99 17.66
CA TRP A 1096 17.68 -7.64 17.11
C TRP A 1096 16.43 -7.27 16.32
N GLU A 1097 15.99 -6.04 16.50
CA GLU A 1097 14.97 -5.39 15.68
C GLU A 1097 15.66 -4.47 14.66
N GLU A 1098 15.39 -4.71 13.38
CA GLU A 1098 15.93 -3.89 12.30
C GLU A 1098 15.01 -2.70 11.99
N ALA A 1099 15.58 -1.49 12.09
CA ALA A 1099 14.99 -0.25 11.62
C ALA A 1099 16.08 0.56 10.88
N PHE A 1100 16.19 1.88 11.16
CA PHE A 1100 17.39 2.62 10.75
C PHE A 1100 18.64 2.12 11.50
N ASN A 1101 18.46 1.85 12.80
CA ASN A 1101 19.44 1.21 13.67
C ASN A 1101 19.13 -0.29 13.79
N LEU A 1102 20.11 -1.07 14.26
CA LEU A 1102 19.92 -2.46 14.68
C LEU A 1102 19.71 -2.51 16.20
N TRP A 1103 18.46 -2.40 16.64
CA TRP A 1103 18.14 -2.32 18.07
C TRP A 1103 18.24 -3.68 18.74
N PRO A 1104 19.03 -3.84 19.81
CA PRO A 1104 19.00 -5.03 20.62
C PRO A 1104 17.68 -5.09 21.40
N GLY A 1105 17.09 -6.28 21.42
CA GLY A 1105 15.93 -6.62 22.23
C GLY A 1105 16.24 -6.63 23.72
N ARG A 1106 15.29 -7.14 24.50
CA ARG A 1106 15.45 -7.30 25.95
C ARG A 1106 16.66 -8.21 26.24
N MET A 1107 17.55 -7.77 27.13
CA MET A 1107 18.74 -8.54 27.52
C MET A 1107 18.67 -8.86 29.02
N PRO A 1108 17.93 -9.91 29.40
CA PRO A 1108 17.85 -10.33 30.80
C PRO A 1108 19.19 -10.95 31.22
N VAL A 1109 19.79 -10.38 32.27
CA VAL A 1109 21.09 -10.81 32.80
C VAL A 1109 20.96 -10.95 34.32
N ARG A 1110 21.51 -12.04 34.85
CA ARG A 1110 21.74 -12.18 36.29
C ARG A 1110 23.07 -11.52 36.64
N ILE A 1111 23.07 -10.68 37.66
CA ILE A 1111 24.22 -9.88 38.09
C ILE A 1111 24.48 -10.16 39.57
N TRP A 1112 25.73 -10.39 39.95
CA TRP A 1112 26.15 -10.45 41.35
C TRP A 1112 27.52 -9.80 41.53
N ARG A 1113 27.76 -9.31 42.74
CA ARG A 1113 29.04 -8.70 43.13
C ARG A 1113 30.15 -9.76 43.08
N ARG A 1114 31.32 -9.34 42.63
CA ARG A 1114 32.55 -10.12 42.74
C ARG A 1114 33.09 -10.00 44.17
N ASP A 1115 33.48 -11.13 44.76
CA ASP A 1115 34.25 -11.14 46.00
C ASP A 1115 35.65 -10.60 45.68
N GLU A 1116 36.10 -9.57 46.41
CA GLU A 1116 37.42 -8.91 46.23
C GLU A 1116 38.60 -9.84 46.57
#